data_AF-A0AAJ6LDH9-F1
#
_entry.id   AF-A0AAJ6LDH9-F1
#
_cell.length_a   1.000
_cell.length_b   1.000
_cell.length_c   1.000
_cell.angle_alpha   90.00
_cell.angle_beta   90.00
_cell.angle_gamma   90.00
#
_symmetry.space_group_name_H-M   'P 1'
#
loop_
_entity.id
_entity.type
_entity.pdbx_description
1 polymer ?
#
loop_
_entity_poly.entity_id
_entity_poly.type
_entity_poly.pdbx_seq_one_letter_code
_entity_poly.pdbx_strand_id
1 'polypeptide(L)'
;MKIIMIGHGMVGHKFIESVLEHVGDDVEITILAEEPRLAYDRVHLTEYFSGKSAKDLTLCRADFADAYGIDLRLNTKAVAIDQSHKTVTTNHGDVLSFDKLILATGSYAFVPPISGNDRENCFVYRTIEDLDAIRAASLNAKSGVVIGGGLLGLEAAKALRDLNLETHVVEFAPRLMAVQIDDLGGKVLRAKIENLGVKVHTQKATSSIEEGATTKHVMKFGDGSELETDIILFSAGIRPRDELARQSGLALGERGGIMINDYCQTSNPDIYAIGECALWQNKIYGLVAPGYDMARIAAKHVTEQTCAEFAGADMSTKLKLMGVDVASVGDAHAMTPNALSYFYADEDTQVYKKIVVNGEKTKLLGAVLVGCAKEYNDLLQMMLNGLALPENPESLIMPGYAQSSAKSGGSGVDLLPDSATICSCNNVSKADICSAIAEGSTSLGALKKCTKAATACGGCAPLVTQVLKSELQRQGVTVNNHICEHFAYSRQELYHLVRVNEIKTFDDLIQQHGHGLGCDICKPTAANILASCWNDFVLKPSHAGLQDSNDYYLGNIQKDGSYSVVPRMAGGEVTPDGLIAVGQIAKEYGLYTKLTGGQRVDMFGAQIHQLPEIWEKLIAAGFESGHAYGKSLRTVKSCVGSTWCRYGVDDSVGLAIFLENRYKGLRSPHKLKMAVSGCTRECAEAQSKDVGVIATEKGWNLYVCGNGGMKPRHAELLASDLDTQTLIKYIDRFFMFYVQTADRLQRTSVWRDNMEGGLDYLKDVVVHDSLGLAAELERRMSYVVGTYQDEWRTAVEDPEVRKRFVTFINAKAEQQQDPHIQFAEVRGQIRPKTEAERDRSRIPVVEA
;
A
#
# COMPACT_ATOMS: atom_id res chain seq x y z
N MET A 1 31.64 29.53 -4.36
CA MET A 1 30.40 30.33 -4.26
C MET A 1 29.68 29.97 -2.97
N LYS A 2 29.18 30.95 -2.20
CA LYS A 2 28.46 30.74 -0.94
C LYS A 2 26.95 30.88 -1.12
N ILE A 3 26.23 29.78 -0.91
CA ILE A 3 24.77 29.75 -0.97
C ILE A 3 24.22 29.61 0.45
N ILE A 4 23.39 30.56 0.87
CA ILE A 4 22.60 30.43 2.10
C ILE A 4 21.15 30.14 1.71
N MET A 5 20.56 29.09 2.28
CA MET A 5 19.13 28.80 2.16
C MET A 5 18.44 28.98 3.52
N ILE A 6 17.37 29.77 3.53
CA ILE A 6 16.52 29.99 4.71
C ILE A 6 15.24 29.16 4.54
N GLY A 7 15.11 28.10 5.34
CA GLY A 7 13.98 27.17 5.34
C GLY A 7 14.33 25.81 4.73
N HIS A 8 14.25 24.75 5.55
CA HIS A 8 14.53 23.37 5.15
C HIS A 8 13.25 22.52 5.06
N GLY A 9 12.23 23.03 4.35
CA GLY A 9 11.02 22.29 4.02
C GLY A 9 11.19 21.42 2.77
N MET A 10 10.11 20.81 2.29
CA MET A 10 10.11 19.97 1.07
C MET A 10 10.73 20.70 -0.14
N VAL A 11 10.33 21.97 -0.36
CA VAL A 11 10.82 22.79 -1.49
C VAL A 11 12.30 23.15 -1.33
N GLY A 12 12.71 23.57 -0.13
CA GLY A 12 14.12 23.86 0.16
C GLY A 12 15.00 22.62 -0.02
N HIS A 13 14.55 21.46 0.47
CA HIS A 13 15.26 20.21 0.26
C HIS A 13 15.40 19.87 -1.23
N LYS A 14 14.34 20.08 -2.03
CA LYS A 14 14.40 19.86 -3.47
C LYS A 14 15.36 20.81 -4.20
N PHE A 15 15.46 22.05 -3.73
CA PHE A 15 16.44 23.01 -4.25
C PHE A 15 17.86 22.49 -4.02
N ILE A 16 18.17 22.00 -2.82
CA ILE A 16 19.50 21.45 -2.51
C ILE A 16 19.81 20.20 -3.35
N GLU A 17 18.88 19.26 -3.48
CA GLU A 17 19.05 18.12 -4.40
C GLU A 17 19.42 18.59 -5.81
N SER A 18 18.70 19.60 -6.32
CA SER A 18 18.87 20.11 -7.68
C SER A 18 20.18 20.89 -7.85
N VAL A 19 20.68 21.55 -6.80
CA VAL A 19 21.99 22.20 -6.82
C VAL A 19 23.10 21.15 -6.85
N LEU A 20 23.02 20.13 -5.99
CA LEU A 20 24.02 19.06 -5.90
C LEU A 20 24.14 18.23 -7.18
N GLU A 21 23.12 18.21 -8.03
CA GLU A 21 23.18 17.59 -9.37
C GLU A 21 24.11 18.32 -10.35
N HIS A 22 24.48 19.58 -10.07
CA HIS A 22 25.15 20.47 -11.01
C HIS A 22 26.43 21.12 -10.48
N VAL A 23 26.73 21.00 -9.18
CA VAL A 23 27.90 21.63 -8.56
C VAL A 23 28.87 20.60 -7.99
N GLY A 24 30.16 20.92 -8.06
CA GLY A 24 31.23 20.19 -7.35
C GLY A 24 31.59 20.86 -6.03
N ASP A 25 32.79 20.56 -5.52
CA ASP A 25 33.28 21.02 -4.20
C ASP A 25 33.50 22.54 -4.06
N ASP A 26 33.31 23.32 -5.14
CA ASP A 26 33.54 24.77 -5.17
C ASP A 26 32.36 25.61 -4.61
N VAL A 27 31.31 24.95 -4.12
CA VAL A 27 30.09 25.59 -3.58
C VAL A 27 29.94 25.27 -2.09
N GLU A 28 29.96 26.32 -1.27
CA GLU A 28 29.68 26.24 0.17
C GLU A 28 28.18 26.47 0.38
N ILE A 29 27.50 25.49 0.99
CA ILE A 29 26.06 25.54 1.22
C ILE A 29 25.80 25.61 2.73
N THR A 30 25.08 26.65 3.17
CA THR A 30 24.56 26.76 4.54
C THR A 30 23.03 26.75 4.53
N ILE A 31 22.42 25.90 5.35
CA ILE A 31 20.97 25.81 5.49
C ILE A 31 20.58 26.25 6.90
N LEU A 32 19.75 27.28 6.99
CA LEU A 32 19.18 27.78 8.24
C LEU A 32 17.75 27.27 8.38
N ALA A 33 17.50 26.41 9.37
CA ALA A 33 16.19 25.84 9.65
C ALA A 33 15.72 26.24 11.05
N GLU A 34 14.55 26.90 11.12
CA GLU A 34 13.91 27.25 12.40
C GLU A 34 13.47 26.00 13.16
N GLU A 35 13.03 24.95 12.45
CA GLU A 35 12.57 23.70 13.07
C GLU A 35 13.71 22.82 13.56
N PRO A 36 13.49 22.00 14.62
CA PRO A 36 14.50 21.11 15.19
C PRO A 36 14.76 19.85 14.36
N ARG A 37 14.31 19.78 13.10
CA ARG A 37 14.25 18.55 12.30
C ARG A 37 14.82 18.73 10.90
N LEU A 38 15.32 17.61 10.36
CA LEU A 38 15.58 17.46 8.94
C LEU A 38 14.29 17.65 8.13
N ALA A 39 14.42 17.98 6.84
CA ALA A 39 13.26 18.11 5.96
C ALA A 39 12.40 16.85 5.96
N TYR A 40 11.09 17.02 6.05
CA TYR A 40 10.10 15.94 6.08
C TYR A 40 8.91 16.23 5.16
N ASP A 41 8.19 15.18 4.81
CA ASP A 41 7.02 15.23 3.94
C ASP A 41 5.80 15.80 4.69
N ARG A 42 5.46 17.06 4.37
CA ARG A 42 4.28 17.73 4.94
C ARG A 42 2.97 17.32 4.31
N VAL A 43 3.00 16.75 3.11
CA VAL A 43 1.78 16.28 2.41
C VAL A 43 1.21 15.05 3.11
N HIS A 44 2.07 14.25 3.75
CA HIS A 44 1.67 13.02 4.46
C HIS A 44 1.58 13.18 5.99
N LEU A 45 1.44 14.40 6.52
CA LEU A 45 1.36 14.64 7.97
C LEU A 45 0.25 13.84 8.66
N THR A 46 -0.88 13.63 7.98
CA THR A 46 -2.01 12.86 8.51
C THR A 46 -1.65 11.40 8.80
N GLU A 47 -0.62 10.84 8.14
CA GLU A 47 -0.15 9.48 8.41
C GLU A 47 0.57 9.34 9.76
N TYR A 48 0.96 10.45 10.39
CA TYR A 48 1.51 10.47 11.74
C TYR A 48 0.52 9.89 12.77
N PHE A 49 -0.78 10.17 12.59
CA PHE A 49 -1.84 9.65 13.47
C PHE A 49 -2.22 8.19 13.15
N SER A 50 -1.84 7.67 11.98
CA SER A 50 -2.07 6.27 11.59
C SER A 50 -0.88 5.34 11.84
N GLY A 51 0.14 5.82 12.56
CA GLY A 51 1.24 5.00 13.07
C GLY A 51 2.61 5.26 12.45
N LYS A 52 2.74 6.18 11.48
CA LYS A 52 4.07 6.63 11.01
C LYS A 52 4.75 7.50 12.06
N SER A 53 6.05 7.33 12.23
CA SER A 53 6.88 8.19 13.05
C SER A 53 7.38 9.42 12.26
N ALA A 54 7.88 10.43 12.97
CA ALA A 54 8.56 11.57 12.34
C ALA A 54 9.74 11.13 11.44
N LYS A 55 10.39 10.02 11.79
CA LYS A 55 11.48 9.43 11.01
C LYS A 55 10.97 8.88 9.67
N ASP A 56 9.79 8.25 9.65
CA ASP A 56 9.20 7.70 8.43
C ASP A 56 8.75 8.78 7.43
N LEU A 57 8.56 10.01 7.92
CA LEU A 57 8.24 11.20 7.10
C LEU A 57 9.49 11.96 6.64
N THR A 58 10.69 11.64 7.16
CA THR A 58 11.91 12.37 6.81
C THR A 58 12.28 12.13 5.35
N LEU A 59 12.64 13.20 4.62
CA LEU A 59 12.96 13.15 3.18
C LEU A 59 14.40 12.71 2.89
N CYS A 60 15.30 12.85 3.87
CA CYS A 60 16.71 12.56 3.72
C CYS A 60 17.26 11.64 4.82
N ARG A 61 18.44 11.08 4.54
CA ARG A 61 19.20 10.29 5.50
C ARG A 61 19.77 11.18 6.62
N ALA A 62 20.01 10.60 7.79
CA ALA A 62 20.44 11.36 8.97
C ALA A 62 21.79 12.08 8.77
N ASP A 63 22.69 11.47 8.00
CA ASP A 63 24.02 11.96 7.61
C ASP A 63 24.00 12.76 6.29
N PHE A 64 22.83 13.24 5.83
CA PHE A 64 22.71 13.99 4.57
C PHE A 64 23.63 15.21 4.52
N ALA A 65 23.68 16.00 5.59
CA ALA A 65 24.51 17.19 5.64
C ALA A 65 26.00 16.84 5.56
N ASP A 66 26.45 15.88 6.37
CA ASP A 66 27.83 15.41 6.41
C ASP A 66 28.29 14.79 5.08
N ALA A 67 27.41 14.00 4.44
CA ALA A 67 27.71 13.31 3.19
C ALA A 67 27.98 14.26 2.01
N TYR A 68 27.41 15.47 2.04
CA TYR A 68 27.52 16.46 0.97
C TYR A 68 28.23 17.75 1.41
N GLY A 69 28.85 17.78 2.60
CA GLY A 69 29.58 18.95 3.10
C GLY A 69 28.71 20.19 3.34
N ILE A 70 27.44 20.00 3.70
CA ILE A 70 26.47 21.09 3.92
C ILE A 70 26.51 21.53 5.39
N ASP A 71 26.63 22.83 5.65
CA ASP A 71 26.45 23.42 6.99
C ASP A 71 24.94 23.53 7.29
N LEU A 72 24.34 22.46 7.83
CA LEU A 72 22.94 22.44 8.23
C LEU A 72 22.77 22.86 9.69
N ARG A 73 22.13 24.01 9.91
CA ARG A 73 21.85 24.55 11.24
C ARG A 73 20.36 24.43 11.58
N LEU A 74 20.02 23.40 12.33
CA LEU A 74 18.69 23.22 12.94
C LEU A 74 18.49 24.18 14.12
N ASN A 75 17.25 24.45 14.52
CA ASN A 75 16.91 25.43 15.58
C ASN A 75 17.57 26.81 15.39
N THR A 76 17.81 27.19 14.14
CA THR A 76 18.54 28.41 13.78
C THR A 76 17.67 29.23 12.84
N LYS A 77 17.00 30.22 13.41
CA LYS A 77 16.10 31.12 12.69
C LYS A 77 16.91 32.30 12.15
N ALA A 78 16.78 32.59 10.86
CA ALA A 78 17.25 33.86 10.31
C ALA A 78 16.33 34.99 10.81
N VAL A 79 16.91 36.08 11.31
CA VAL A 79 16.19 37.21 11.92
C VAL A 79 16.38 38.52 11.17
N ALA A 80 17.45 38.66 10.38
CA ALA A 80 17.69 39.84 9.56
C ALA A 80 18.48 39.49 8.29
N ILE A 81 18.23 40.23 7.20
CA ILE A 81 18.99 40.17 5.96
C ILE A 81 19.50 41.58 5.66
N ASP A 82 20.82 41.74 5.54
CA ASP A 82 21.44 42.96 5.03
C ASP A 82 21.81 42.75 3.55
N GLN A 83 21.03 43.37 2.67
CA GLN A 83 21.23 43.27 1.22
C GLN A 83 22.52 43.97 0.76
N SER A 84 22.95 45.03 1.45
CA SER A 84 24.10 45.85 1.03
C SER A 84 25.41 45.14 1.34
N HIS A 85 25.50 44.53 2.52
CA HIS A 85 26.66 43.76 2.95
C HIS A 85 26.57 42.28 2.60
N LYS A 86 25.46 41.83 1.99
CA LYS A 86 25.16 40.43 1.66
C LYS A 86 25.33 39.49 2.85
N THR A 87 24.67 39.81 3.97
CA THR A 87 24.73 38.98 5.18
C THR A 87 23.35 38.59 5.70
N VAL A 88 23.29 37.45 6.38
CA VAL A 88 22.12 36.99 7.15
C VAL A 88 22.53 36.90 8.61
N THR A 89 21.71 37.47 9.49
CA THR A 89 21.88 37.35 10.95
C THR A 89 20.93 36.28 11.49
N THR A 90 21.42 35.39 12.35
CA THR A 90 20.63 34.35 13.02
C THR A 90 20.14 34.78 14.40
N ASN A 91 19.16 34.07 14.97
CA ASN A 91 18.68 34.31 16.33
C ASN A 91 19.74 34.05 17.42
N HIS A 92 20.83 33.35 17.09
CA HIS A 92 21.97 33.13 17.98
C HIS A 92 23.02 34.25 17.89
N GLY A 93 22.84 35.21 16.98
CA GLY A 93 23.75 36.34 16.78
C GLY A 93 24.83 36.12 15.72
N ASP A 94 24.90 34.94 15.10
CA ASP A 94 25.83 34.67 14.00
C ASP A 94 25.49 35.54 12.79
N VAL A 95 26.53 36.11 12.16
CA VAL A 95 26.42 36.86 10.90
C VAL A 95 27.12 36.08 9.80
N LEU A 96 26.37 35.65 8.80
CA LEU A 96 26.83 34.79 7.71
C LEU A 96 26.78 35.54 6.38
N SER A 97 27.89 35.57 5.63
CA SER A 97 27.97 36.17 4.30
C SER A 97 27.46 35.22 3.21
N PHE A 98 26.76 35.72 2.20
CA PHE A 98 26.32 34.94 1.05
C PHE A 98 26.71 35.59 -0.29
N ASP A 99 26.93 34.75 -1.31
CA ASP A 99 26.93 35.20 -2.71
C ASP A 99 25.50 35.13 -3.28
N LYS A 100 24.76 34.07 -2.92
CA LYS A 100 23.36 33.85 -3.29
C LYS A 100 22.53 33.46 -2.06
N LEU A 101 21.36 34.07 -1.91
CA LEU A 101 20.43 33.81 -0.81
C LEU A 101 19.12 33.23 -1.34
N ILE A 102 18.66 32.13 -0.77
CA ILE A 102 17.44 31.42 -1.19
C ILE A 102 16.43 31.46 -0.04
N LEU A 103 15.31 32.13 -0.26
CA LEU A 103 14.20 32.20 0.67
C LEU A 103 13.21 31.07 0.36
N ALA A 104 13.27 30.00 1.15
CA ALA A 104 12.37 28.85 1.11
C ALA A 104 11.55 28.78 2.41
N THR A 105 11.11 29.94 2.90
CA THR A 105 10.46 30.13 4.21
C THR A 105 9.04 29.57 4.27
N GLY A 106 8.43 29.30 3.11
CA GLY A 106 7.10 28.72 3.00
C GLY A 106 6.00 29.63 3.55
N SER A 107 5.03 29.03 4.23
CA SER A 107 3.87 29.74 4.81
C SER A 107 3.60 29.32 6.25
N TYR A 108 2.83 30.14 6.96
CA TYR A 108 2.25 29.83 8.27
C TYR A 108 0.73 29.65 8.17
N ALA A 109 0.17 28.88 9.12
CA ALA A 109 -1.28 28.70 9.22
C ALA A 109 -1.96 30.00 9.67
N PHE A 110 -2.95 30.47 8.92
CA PHE A 110 -3.70 31.66 9.27
C PHE A 110 -4.69 31.35 10.39
N VAL A 111 -4.52 32.01 11.53
CA VAL A 111 -5.47 32.00 12.64
C VAL A 111 -6.30 33.28 12.57
N PRO A 112 -7.63 33.21 12.35
CA PRO A 112 -8.48 34.39 12.34
C PRO A 112 -8.40 35.16 13.68
N PRO A 113 -8.50 36.51 13.66
CA PRO A 113 -8.41 37.34 14.87
C PRO A 113 -9.72 37.29 15.69
N ILE A 114 -10.02 36.10 16.20
CA ILE A 114 -11.18 35.80 17.05
C ILE A 114 -10.75 35.96 18.51
N SER A 115 -11.57 36.60 19.34
CA SER A 115 -11.30 36.69 20.78
C SER A 115 -11.21 35.28 21.40
N GLY A 116 -10.10 34.98 22.08
CA GLY A 116 -9.84 33.67 22.70
C GLY A 116 -9.19 32.63 21.78
N ASN A 117 -8.69 33.02 20.61
CA ASN A 117 -7.97 32.12 19.69
C ASN A 117 -6.61 31.61 20.23
N ASP A 118 -6.10 32.22 21.30
CA ASP A 118 -4.82 31.95 21.96
C ASP A 118 -4.96 31.12 23.25
N ARG A 119 -6.18 30.69 23.59
CA ARG A 119 -6.44 29.81 24.74
C ARG A 119 -5.68 28.48 24.59
N GLU A 120 -5.36 27.86 25.72
CA GLU A 120 -4.77 26.51 25.74
C GLU A 120 -5.72 25.50 25.05
N ASN A 121 -5.19 24.53 24.31
CA ASN A 121 -5.90 23.58 23.42
C ASN A 121 -6.46 24.17 22.11
N CYS A 122 -6.10 25.41 21.79
CA CYS A 122 -6.22 25.95 20.44
C CYS A 122 -4.90 25.70 19.67
N PHE A 123 -4.95 24.93 18.58
CA PHE A 123 -3.78 24.55 17.79
C PHE A 123 -3.95 24.90 16.30
N VAL A 124 -2.84 24.82 15.56
CA VAL A 124 -2.83 24.80 14.10
C VAL A 124 -2.42 23.41 13.62
N TYR A 125 -2.59 23.13 12.33
CA TYR A 125 -2.19 21.86 11.71
C TYR A 125 -1.12 22.09 10.64
N ARG A 126 0.17 22.07 11.03
CA ARG A 126 1.25 22.46 10.10
C ARG A 126 2.61 21.76 10.30
N THR A 127 3.06 21.57 11.52
CA THR A 127 4.36 20.99 11.88
C THR A 127 4.17 19.70 12.68
N ILE A 128 5.22 18.87 12.79
CA ILE A 128 5.19 17.67 13.64
C ILE A 128 5.01 18.07 15.11
N GLU A 129 5.61 19.17 15.54
CA GLU A 129 5.44 19.73 16.89
C GLU A 129 3.98 20.08 17.18
N ASP A 130 3.26 20.65 16.20
CA ASP A 130 1.82 20.88 16.32
C ASP A 130 1.06 19.55 16.49
N LEU A 131 1.43 18.52 15.73
CA LEU A 131 0.78 17.20 15.83
C LEU A 131 1.04 16.52 17.19
N ASP A 132 2.26 16.65 17.72
CA ASP A 132 2.61 16.15 19.05
C ASP A 132 1.79 16.87 20.13
N ALA A 133 1.63 18.19 20.03
CA ALA A 133 0.81 18.98 20.95
C ALA A 133 -0.68 18.56 20.89
N ILE A 134 -1.22 18.36 19.68
CA ILE A 134 -2.59 17.88 19.47
C ILE A 134 -2.78 16.49 20.10
N ARG A 135 -1.83 15.57 19.87
CA ARG A 135 -1.87 14.22 20.44
C ARG A 135 -1.78 14.21 21.96
N ALA A 136 -0.97 15.10 22.54
CA ALA A 136 -0.87 15.23 23.98
C ALA A 136 -2.19 15.76 24.58
N ALA A 137 -2.79 16.78 23.96
CA ALA A 137 -4.08 17.31 24.38
C ALA A 137 -5.22 16.29 24.22
N SER A 138 -5.17 15.45 23.18
CA SER A 138 -6.24 14.48 22.91
C SER A 138 -6.37 13.38 23.97
N LEU A 139 -5.33 13.13 24.77
CA LEU A 139 -5.36 12.12 25.84
C LEU A 139 -6.40 12.43 26.92
N ASN A 140 -6.73 13.71 27.12
CA ASN A 140 -7.69 14.18 28.12
C ASN A 140 -8.92 14.85 27.51
N ALA A 141 -9.09 14.78 26.18
CA ALA A 141 -10.20 15.39 25.46
C ALA A 141 -11.22 14.32 25.02
N LYS A 142 -12.46 14.74 24.82
CA LYS A 142 -13.53 13.89 24.24
C LYS A 142 -14.02 14.41 22.90
N SER A 143 -13.83 15.70 22.64
CA SER A 143 -14.34 16.39 21.46
C SER A 143 -13.29 17.30 20.83
N GLY A 144 -13.40 17.54 19.53
CA GLY A 144 -12.54 18.47 18.81
C GLY A 144 -13.25 19.14 17.64
N VAL A 145 -12.97 20.43 17.42
CA VAL A 145 -13.50 21.23 16.32
C VAL A 145 -12.38 21.67 15.39
N VAL A 146 -12.57 21.50 14.09
CA VAL A 146 -11.73 22.12 13.06
C VAL A 146 -12.43 23.32 12.46
N ILE A 147 -11.78 24.49 12.52
CA ILE A 147 -12.25 25.72 11.88
C ILE A 147 -11.62 25.79 10.48
N GLY A 148 -12.46 25.61 9.46
CA GLY A 148 -12.10 25.52 8.05
C GLY A 148 -12.38 24.12 7.50
N GLY A 149 -13.26 24.04 6.51
CA GLY A 149 -13.68 22.84 5.78
C GLY A 149 -13.03 22.72 4.39
N GLY A 150 -11.81 23.27 4.24
CA GLY A 150 -10.96 23.08 3.06
C GLY A 150 -10.19 21.75 3.11
N LEU A 151 -9.21 21.61 2.21
CA LEU A 151 -8.39 20.40 2.06
C LEU A 151 -7.72 19.97 3.37
N LEU A 152 -6.88 20.84 3.94
CA LEU A 152 -6.18 20.60 5.20
C LEU A 152 -7.15 20.47 6.38
N GLY A 153 -8.28 21.17 6.34
CA GLY A 153 -9.27 21.13 7.40
C GLY A 153 -9.94 19.76 7.52
N LEU A 154 -10.29 19.17 6.38
CA LEU A 154 -10.85 17.80 6.34
C LEU A 154 -9.81 16.74 6.69
N GLU A 155 -8.52 16.98 6.40
CA GLU A 155 -7.43 16.13 6.90
C GLU A 155 -7.23 16.25 8.41
N ALA A 156 -7.26 17.46 8.96
CA ALA A 156 -7.19 17.70 10.40
C ALA A 156 -8.40 17.08 11.13
N ALA A 157 -9.59 17.13 10.52
CA ALA A 157 -10.78 16.48 11.06
C ALA A 157 -10.61 14.95 11.08
N LYS A 158 -9.99 14.38 10.04
CA LYS A 158 -9.61 12.97 10.06
C LYS A 158 -8.67 12.65 11.21
N ALA A 159 -7.66 13.49 11.46
CA ALA A 159 -6.70 13.29 12.54
C ALA A 159 -7.38 13.27 13.91
N LEU A 160 -8.29 14.21 14.19
CA LEU A 160 -9.07 14.21 15.44
C LEU A 160 -9.95 12.95 15.58
N ARG A 161 -10.57 12.50 14.50
CA ARG A 161 -11.35 11.26 14.49
C ARG A 161 -10.46 10.03 14.75
N ASP A 162 -9.29 9.96 14.13
CA ASP A 162 -8.35 8.85 14.32
C ASP A 162 -7.77 8.83 15.76
N LEU A 163 -7.82 9.96 16.47
CA LEU A 163 -7.57 10.08 17.91
C LEU A 163 -8.79 9.72 18.78
N ASN A 164 -9.88 9.23 18.19
CA ASN A 164 -11.16 8.87 18.84
C ASN A 164 -11.92 10.03 19.49
N LEU A 165 -11.78 11.25 18.95
CA LEU A 165 -12.53 12.42 19.42
C LEU A 165 -13.84 12.57 18.63
N GLU A 166 -14.89 13.01 19.32
CA GLU A 166 -16.10 13.52 18.65
C GLU A 166 -15.72 14.77 17.84
N THR A 167 -15.78 14.63 16.51
CA THR A 167 -15.16 15.61 15.62
C THR A 167 -16.21 16.45 14.91
N HIS A 168 -15.97 17.77 14.92
CA HIS A 168 -16.77 18.75 14.21
C HIS A 168 -15.92 19.52 13.19
N VAL A 169 -16.52 19.90 12.08
CA VAL A 169 -15.93 20.82 11.10
C VAL A 169 -16.83 22.05 11.00
N VAL A 170 -16.27 23.22 11.27
CA VAL A 170 -16.93 24.52 11.17
C VAL A 170 -16.40 25.22 9.93
N GLU A 171 -17.26 25.45 8.94
CA GLU A 171 -16.93 26.13 7.69
C GLU A 171 -17.75 27.41 7.56
N PHE A 172 -17.09 28.50 7.19
CA PHE A 172 -17.74 29.79 6.97
C PHE A 172 -18.55 29.79 5.66
N ALA A 173 -18.03 29.14 4.62
CA ALA A 173 -18.70 28.97 3.35
C ALA A 173 -19.96 28.08 3.47
N PRO A 174 -20.89 28.16 2.50
CA PRO A 174 -22.08 27.31 2.49
C PRO A 174 -21.81 25.82 2.26
N ARG A 175 -20.59 25.47 1.85
CA ARG A 175 -20.17 24.10 1.55
C ARG A 175 -18.70 23.87 1.88
N LEU A 176 -18.35 22.61 2.09
CA LEU A 176 -16.96 22.15 2.18
C LEU A 176 -16.23 22.35 0.85
N MET A 177 -14.92 22.58 0.91
CA MET A 177 -14.06 22.75 -0.28
C MET A 177 -14.60 23.73 -1.32
N ALA A 178 -15.17 24.86 -0.87
CA ALA A 178 -15.90 25.80 -1.74
C ALA A 178 -15.07 26.34 -2.92
N VAL A 179 -13.73 26.33 -2.81
CA VAL A 179 -12.80 26.71 -3.89
C VAL A 179 -12.73 25.63 -4.97
N GLN A 180 -12.77 24.35 -4.63
CA GLN A 180 -12.53 23.23 -5.55
C GLN A 180 -13.81 22.62 -6.12
N ILE A 181 -14.92 22.64 -5.38
CA ILE A 181 -16.17 21.94 -5.74
C ILE A 181 -17.37 22.87 -5.71
N ASP A 182 -18.38 22.53 -6.51
CA ASP A 182 -19.66 23.23 -6.58
C ASP A 182 -20.68 22.67 -5.58
N ASP A 183 -21.91 23.21 -5.61
CA ASP A 183 -22.92 22.94 -4.57
C ASP A 183 -23.37 21.47 -4.53
N LEU A 184 -23.54 20.83 -5.69
CA LEU A 184 -23.93 19.43 -5.76
C LEU A 184 -22.80 18.51 -5.28
N GLY A 185 -21.55 18.77 -5.69
CA GLY A 185 -20.39 18.07 -5.16
C GLY A 185 -20.26 18.27 -3.64
N GLY A 186 -20.50 19.48 -3.15
CA GLY A 186 -20.49 19.82 -1.73
C GLY A 186 -21.53 19.07 -0.91
N LYS A 187 -22.75 18.88 -1.44
CA LYS A 187 -23.81 18.08 -0.79
C LYS A 187 -23.38 16.63 -0.63
N VAL A 188 -22.84 16.01 -1.69
CA VAL A 188 -22.36 14.61 -1.65
C VAL A 188 -21.17 14.46 -0.71
N LEU A 189 -20.22 15.40 -0.75
CA LEU A 189 -19.06 15.39 0.15
C LEU A 189 -19.51 15.48 1.61
N ARG A 190 -20.40 16.41 1.94
CA ARG A 190 -20.95 16.57 3.28
C ARG A 190 -21.58 15.26 3.78
N ALA A 191 -22.47 14.66 2.99
CA ALA A 191 -23.14 13.41 3.38
C ALA A 191 -22.14 12.27 3.64
N LYS A 192 -21.09 12.16 2.82
CA LYS A 192 -20.03 11.16 3.05
C LYS A 192 -19.23 11.42 4.32
N ILE A 193 -18.88 12.67 4.60
CA ILE A 193 -18.13 13.05 5.80
C ILE A 193 -18.97 12.82 7.06
N GLU A 194 -20.27 13.15 7.04
CA GLU A 194 -21.20 12.90 8.13
C GLU A 194 -21.40 11.39 8.38
N ASN A 195 -21.50 10.58 7.31
CA ASN A 195 -21.53 9.11 7.42
C ASN A 195 -20.26 8.50 8.03
N LEU A 196 -19.15 9.22 8.00
CA LEU A 196 -17.88 8.82 8.63
C LEU A 196 -17.77 9.28 10.09
N GLY A 197 -18.84 9.84 10.65
CA GLY A 197 -18.93 10.24 12.06
C GLY A 197 -18.45 11.66 12.36
N VAL A 198 -18.23 12.50 11.34
CA VAL A 198 -17.83 13.91 11.52
C VAL A 198 -19.02 14.83 11.33
N LYS A 199 -19.28 15.70 12.31
CA LYS A 199 -20.39 16.66 12.25
C LYS A 199 -19.98 17.92 11.49
N VAL A 200 -20.69 18.25 10.41
CA VAL A 200 -20.36 19.37 9.54
C VAL A 200 -21.30 20.55 9.78
N HIS A 201 -20.72 21.71 10.08
CA HIS A 201 -21.42 22.98 10.32
C HIS A 201 -20.97 24.02 9.29
N THR A 202 -21.74 24.22 8.23
CA THR A 202 -21.49 25.26 7.23
C THR A 202 -22.18 26.57 7.59
N GLN A 203 -21.76 27.67 6.96
CA GLN A 203 -22.27 29.02 7.22
C GLN A 203 -22.13 29.47 8.69
N LYS A 204 -21.10 28.97 9.39
CA LYS A 204 -20.84 29.32 10.79
C LYS A 204 -19.64 30.25 10.88
N ALA A 205 -19.90 31.50 11.25
CA ALA A 205 -18.86 32.48 11.59
C ALA A 205 -18.62 32.47 13.10
N THR A 206 -17.41 32.10 13.53
CA THR A 206 -17.04 32.10 14.96
C THR A 206 -16.74 33.53 15.41
N SER A 207 -17.41 34.00 16.45
CA SER A 207 -17.29 35.36 17.00
C SER A 207 -16.35 35.43 18.19
N SER A 208 -16.43 34.45 19.10
CA SER A 208 -15.55 34.33 20.27
C SER A 208 -15.37 32.87 20.67
N ILE A 209 -14.25 32.60 21.35
CA ILE A 209 -13.96 31.32 22.01
C ILE A 209 -13.81 31.62 23.50
N GLU A 210 -14.74 31.10 24.29
CA GLU A 210 -14.84 31.37 25.72
C GLU A 210 -14.64 30.08 26.52
N GLU A 211 -14.69 30.18 27.86
CA GLU A 211 -14.63 29.00 28.73
C GLU A 211 -15.94 28.21 28.66
N GLY A 212 -15.84 26.91 28.38
CA GLY A 212 -16.99 26.02 28.29
C GLY A 212 -17.53 25.62 29.67
N ALA A 213 -18.80 25.20 29.72
CA ALA A 213 -19.40 24.74 30.97
C ALA A 213 -19.08 23.26 31.26
N THR A 214 -18.97 22.44 30.22
CA THR A 214 -18.69 21.00 30.34
C THR A 214 -17.38 20.57 29.70
N THR A 215 -16.95 21.30 28.68
CA THR A 215 -15.69 21.14 27.96
C THR A 215 -14.80 22.36 28.15
N LYS A 216 -13.56 22.31 27.65
CA LYS A 216 -12.59 23.39 27.84
C LYS A 216 -12.98 24.72 27.16
N HIS A 217 -13.73 24.63 26.05
CA HIS A 217 -14.11 25.77 25.23
C HIS A 217 -15.59 25.77 24.89
N VAL A 218 -16.16 26.98 24.75
CA VAL A 218 -17.41 27.20 24.02
C VAL A 218 -17.16 28.17 22.88
N MET A 219 -17.49 27.76 21.66
CA MET A 219 -17.44 28.59 20.48
C MET A 219 -18.78 29.29 20.29
N LYS A 220 -18.78 30.63 20.27
CA LYS A 220 -19.98 31.44 19.98
C LYS A 220 -20.00 31.78 18.49
N PHE A 221 -21.13 31.57 17.84
CA PHE A 221 -21.30 31.90 16.41
C PHE A 221 -22.12 33.19 16.21
N GLY A 222 -21.92 33.84 15.07
CA GLY A 222 -22.60 35.10 14.73
C GLY A 222 -24.12 35.01 14.60
N ASP A 223 -24.68 33.79 14.50
CA ASP A 223 -26.13 33.54 14.49
C ASP A 223 -26.71 33.28 15.90
N GLY A 224 -25.88 33.40 16.95
CA GLY A 224 -26.26 33.18 18.34
C GLY A 224 -26.22 31.72 18.80
N SER A 225 -25.92 30.77 17.91
CA SER A 225 -25.69 29.38 18.31
C SER A 225 -24.31 29.17 18.93
N GLU A 226 -24.15 28.07 19.66
CA GLU A 226 -22.93 27.75 20.40
C GLU A 226 -22.50 26.30 20.20
N LEU A 227 -21.21 26.02 20.31
CA LEU A 227 -20.65 24.67 20.25
C LEU A 227 -19.55 24.50 21.29
N GLU A 228 -19.74 23.55 22.21
CA GLU A 228 -18.75 23.17 23.21
C GLU A 228 -17.71 22.18 22.65
N THR A 229 -16.43 22.35 23.01
CA THR A 229 -15.35 21.46 22.59
C THR A 229 -14.10 21.52 23.49
N ASP A 230 -13.30 20.46 23.51
CA ASP A 230 -12.06 20.40 24.30
C ASP A 230 -10.82 20.85 23.52
N ILE A 231 -10.85 20.73 22.18
CA ILE A 231 -9.74 21.03 21.28
C ILE A 231 -10.26 21.81 20.07
N ILE A 232 -9.55 22.87 19.69
CA ILE A 232 -9.84 23.65 18.48
C ILE A 232 -8.63 23.62 17.55
N LEU A 233 -8.82 23.23 16.29
CA LEU A 233 -7.80 23.28 15.25
C LEU A 233 -8.14 24.37 14.23
N PHE A 234 -7.23 25.30 14.01
CA PHE A 234 -7.37 26.32 12.97
C PHE A 234 -6.79 25.84 11.64
N SER A 235 -7.66 25.79 10.62
CA SER A 235 -7.32 25.50 9.23
C SER A 235 -8.02 26.49 8.28
N ALA A 236 -7.91 27.78 8.58
CA ALA A 236 -8.54 28.86 7.81
C ALA A 236 -7.71 29.35 6.60
N GLY A 237 -6.74 28.56 6.15
CA GLY A 237 -5.82 28.88 5.06
C GLY A 237 -4.40 29.17 5.54
N ILE A 238 -3.54 29.55 4.59
CA ILE A 238 -2.13 29.85 4.83
C ILE A 238 -1.76 31.27 4.39
N ARG A 239 -0.68 31.80 4.96
CA ARG A 239 -0.10 33.11 4.58
C ARG A 239 1.41 32.96 4.35
N PRO A 240 1.95 33.54 3.25
CA PRO A 240 3.39 33.55 2.99
C PRO A 240 4.19 34.08 4.19
N ARG A 241 5.32 33.43 4.50
CA ARG A 241 6.31 33.95 5.47
C ARG A 241 7.23 34.94 4.77
N ASP A 242 6.76 36.18 4.65
CA ASP A 242 7.45 37.28 3.96
C ASP A 242 8.12 38.30 4.90
N GLU A 243 8.18 38.01 6.20
CA GLU A 243 8.61 38.96 7.23
C GLU A 243 10.06 39.41 7.02
N LEU A 244 10.96 38.48 6.69
CA LEU A 244 12.36 38.78 6.39
C LEU A 244 12.52 39.62 5.13
N ALA A 245 11.72 39.34 4.10
CA ALA A 245 11.73 40.10 2.85
C ALA A 245 11.19 41.51 3.07
N ARG A 246 10.15 41.66 3.90
CA ARG A 246 9.58 42.95 4.31
C ARG A 246 10.59 43.81 5.05
N GLN A 247 11.25 43.24 6.05
CA GLN A 247 12.24 43.94 6.87
C GLN A 247 13.49 44.32 6.08
N SER A 248 13.88 43.50 5.11
CA SER A 248 15.03 43.78 4.25
C SER A 248 14.72 44.73 3.10
N GLY A 249 13.45 45.02 2.81
CA GLY A 249 13.05 45.95 1.75
C GLY A 249 12.94 45.31 0.35
N LEU A 250 12.73 44.00 0.27
CA LEU A 250 12.40 43.33 -0.99
C LEU A 250 10.97 43.66 -1.43
N ALA A 251 10.72 43.64 -2.73
CA ALA A 251 9.38 43.87 -3.29
C ALA A 251 8.40 42.77 -2.86
N LEU A 252 7.24 43.17 -2.36
CA LEU A 252 6.16 42.28 -1.89
C LEU A 252 4.85 42.58 -2.60
N GLY A 253 3.97 41.59 -2.70
CA GLY A 253 2.60 41.81 -3.15
C GLY A 253 1.74 42.54 -2.13
N GLU A 254 0.65 43.16 -2.61
CA GLU A 254 -0.32 43.89 -1.77
C GLU A 254 -0.93 43.02 -0.66
N ARG A 255 -1.11 41.72 -0.92
CA ARG A 255 -1.66 40.74 0.02
C ARG A 255 -0.59 39.86 0.68
N GLY A 256 0.68 40.26 0.59
CA GLY A 256 1.83 39.49 1.04
C GLY A 256 2.40 38.55 -0.04
N GLY A 257 3.53 37.93 0.29
CA GLY A 257 4.34 37.12 -0.61
C GLY A 257 5.45 37.92 -1.29
N ILE A 258 6.60 37.26 -1.50
CA ILE A 258 7.82 37.84 -2.04
C ILE A 258 7.71 37.84 -3.57
N MET A 259 7.72 39.03 -4.18
CA MET A 259 7.61 39.12 -5.64
C MET A 259 8.81 38.48 -6.32
N ILE A 260 8.53 37.60 -7.28
CA ILE A 260 9.56 36.95 -8.10
C ILE A 260 9.30 37.10 -9.59
N ASN A 261 10.38 37.08 -10.38
CA ASN A 261 10.34 36.91 -11.83
C ASN A 261 10.23 35.43 -12.23
N ASP A 262 10.29 35.14 -13.53
CA ASP A 262 10.14 33.80 -14.09
C ASP A 262 11.32 32.86 -13.77
N TYR A 263 12.41 33.39 -13.21
CA TYR A 263 13.58 32.63 -12.73
C TYR A 263 13.62 32.51 -11.20
N CYS A 264 12.52 32.85 -10.53
CA CYS A 264 12.40 32.88 -9.07
C CYS A 264 13.30 33.91 -8.36
N GLN A 265 13.85 34.88 -9.09
CA GLN A 265 14.63 35.99 -8.52
C GLN A 265 13.71 37.06 -7.96
N THR A 266 14.11 37.65 -6.83
CA THR A 266 13.40 38.78 -6.20
C THR A 266 13.80 40.11 -6.84
N SER A 267 13.39 41.23 -6.24
CA SER A 267 13.88 42.57 -6.63
C SER A 267 15.40 42.75 -6.46
N ASN A 268 16.08 41.85 -5.75
CA ASN A 268 17.53 41.78 -5.69
C ASN A 268 18.02 40.55 -6.50
N PRO A 269 18.94 40.72 -7.47
CA PRO A 269 19.39 39.65 -8.36
C PRO A 269 20.17 38.52 -7.66
N ASP A 270 20.64 38.76 -6.44
CA ASP A 270 21.35 37.77 -5.62
C ASP A 270 20.44 37.06 -4.61
N ILE A 271 19.15 37.40 -4.57
CA ILE A 271 18.17 36.81 -3.65
C ILE A 271 17.02 36.20 -4.44
N TYR A 272 16.72 34.94 -4.13
CA TYR A 272 15.66 34.15 -4.74
C TYR A 272 14.58 33.83 -3.70
N ALA A 273 13.35 33.60 -4.14
CA ALA A 273 12.30 33.05 -3.30
C ALA A 273 11.59 31.90 -4.03
N ILE A 274 11.36 30.79 -3.31
CA ILE A 274 10.79 29.56 -3.87
C ILE A 274 9.73 28.95 -2.95
N GLY A 275 8.73 28.29 -3.53
CA GLY A 275 7.63 27.68 -2.79
C GLY A 275 6.57 28.68 -2.34
N GLU A 276 5.88 28.38 -1.23
CA GLU A 276 4.69 29.14 -0.80
C GLU A 276 4.97 30.59 -0.37
N CYS A 277 6.23 30.96 -0.12
CA CYS A 277 6.59 32.34 0.17
C CYS A 277 6.70 33.21 -1.09
N ALA A 278 6.86 32.60 -2.26
CA ALA A 278 7.03 33.30 -3.54
C ALA A 278 5.68 33.70 -4.15
N LEU A 279 5.66 34.91 -4.71
CA LEU A 279 4.54 35.51 -5.42
C LEU A 279 4.94 35.74 -6.88
N TRP A 280 4.41 34.92 -7.78
CA TRP A 280 4.67 34.98 -9.21
C TRP A 280 3.44 35.50 -9.94
N GLN A 281 3.56 36.59 -10.70
CA GLN A 281 2.44 37.24 -11.42
C GLN A 281 1.17 37.41 -10.56
N ASN A 282 1.33 37.91 -9.32
CA ASN A 282 0.27 38.09 -8.32
C ASN A 282 -0.44 36.79 -7.88
N LYS A 283 0.19 35.62 -8.08
CA LYS A 283 -0.31 34.31 -7.66
C LYS A 283 0.66 33.64 -6.69
N ILE A 284 0.08 33.04 -5.65
CA ILE A 284 0.78 32.19 -4.69
C ILE A 284 0.33 30.75 -4.94
N TYR A 285 1.28 29.83 -4.97
CA TYR A 285 1.01 28.42 -5.18
C TYR A 285 1.15 27.64 -3.86
N GLY A 286 0.01 27.19 -3.31
CA GLY A 286 -0.07 26.37 -2.09
C GLY A 286 0.09 24.86 -2.35
N LEU A 287 0.84 24.47 -3.39
CA LEU A 287 1.04 23.08 -3.80
C LEU A 287 2.53 22.78 -3.91
N VAL A 288 2.92 21.55 -3.54
CA VAL A 288 4.33 21.13 -3.59
C VAL A 288 4.90 21.11 -5.02
N ALA A 289 4.07 20.78 -6.01
CA ALA A 289 4.47 20.67 -7.43
C ALA A 289 5.09 21.97 -7.98
N PRO A 290 4.36 23.11 -7.99
CA PRO A 290 4.94 24.40 -8.36
C PRO A 290 6.16 24.79 -7.53
N GLY A 291 6.18 24.45 -6.23
CA GLY A 291 7.36 24.69 -5.39
C GLY A 291 8.60 23.93 -5.87
N TYR A 292 8.46 22.68 -6.30
CA TYR A 292 9.57 21.89 -6.86
C TYR A 292 10.02 22.40 -8.22
N ASP A 293 9.11 22.92 -9.05
CA ASP A 293 9.49 23.59 -10.31
C ASP A 293 10.30 24.85 -10.03
N MET A 294 9.82 25.70 -9.11
CA MET A 294 10.57 26.87 -8.65
C MET A 294 11.97 26.48 -8.13
N ALA A 295 12.06 25.41 -7.33
CA ALA A 295 13.33 24.92 -6.81
C ALA A 295 14.31 24.49 -7.91
N ARG A 296 13.84 23.73 -8.91
CA ARG A 296 14.67 23.29 -10.05
C ARG A 296 15.15 24.47 -10.90
N ILE A 297 14.24 25.40 -11.21
CA ILE A 297 14.53 26.58 -12.03
C ILE A 297 15.54 27.47 -11.30
N ALA A 298 15.29 27.77 -10.02
CA ALA A 298 16.20 28.56 -9.20
C ALA A 298 17.57 27.88 -9.06
N ALA A 299 17.63 26.56 -8.84
CA ALA A 299 18.90 25.85 -8.71
C ALA A 299 19.75 25.94 -9.98
N LYS A 300 19.16 25.72 -11.16
CA LYS A 300 19.85 25.86 -12.45
C LYS A 300 20.28 27.31 -12.70
N HIS A 301 19.41 28.28 -12.43
CA HIS A 301 19.74 29.68 -12.64
C HIS A 301 20.85 30.18 -11.68
N VAL A 302 20.83 29.75 -10.42
CA VAL A 302 21.85 30.09 -9.42
C VAL A 302 23.22 29.51 -9.79
N THR A 303 23.23 28.35 -10.45
CA THR A 303 24.44 27.65 -10.90
C THR A 303 24.82 27.98 -12.35
N GLU A 304 24.25 29.06 -12.90
CA GLU A 304 24.52 29.59 -14.24
C GLU A 304 24.29 28.56 -15.38
N GLN A 305 23.39 27.60 -15.16
CA GLN A 305 22.96 26.63 -16.15
C GLN A 305 21.77 27.15 -16.96
N THR A 306 21.64 26.69 -18.20
CA THR A 306 20.45 26.95 -19.02
C THR A 306 19.20 26.35 -18.35
N CYS A 307 18.19 27.17 -18.10
CA CYS A 307 16.95 26.76 -17.47
C CYS A 307 15.71 27.30 -18.21
N ALA A 308 14.59 26.59 -18.05
CA ALA A 308 13.30 27.07 -18.50
C ALA A 308 12.74 28.13 -17.53
N GLU A 309 11.85 28.97 -18.04
CA GLU A 309 11.10 29.95 -17.25
C GLU A 309 9.93 29.29 -16.50
N PHE A 310 9.66 29.78 -15.29
CA PHE A 310 8.49 29.36 -14.53
C PHE A 310 7.24 29.96 -15.16
N ALA A 311 6.41 29.11 -15.76
CA ALA A 311 5.20 29.51 -16.49
C ALA A 311 3.90 29.40 -15.66
N GLY A 312 4.03 29.26 -14.34
CA GLY A 312 2.92 28.94 -13.44
C GLY A 312 2.65 27.43 -13.35
N ALA A 313 1.60 27.06 -12.62
CA ALA A 313 1.21 25.67 -12.42
C ALA A 313 -0.31 25.46 -12.47
N ASP A 314 -0.70 24.24 -12.86
CA ASP A 314 -2.07 23.76 -12.75
C ASP A 314 -2.46 23.55 -11.28
N MET A 315 -3.67 23.98 -10.93
CA MET A 315 -4.24 23.89 -9.59
C MET A 315 -5.20 22.70 -9.43
N SER A 316 -5.27 21.82 -10.43
CA SER A 316 -6.01 20.56 -10.33
C SER A 316 -5.51 19.73 -9.14
N THR A 317 -6.45 19.19 -8.36
CA THR A 317 -6.15 18.41 -7.15
C THR A 317 -6.96 17.14 -7.13
N LYS A 318 -6.35 16.02 -6.74
CA LYS A 318 -7.03 14.78 -6.37
C LYS A 318 -6.59 14.35 -4.98
N LEU A 319 -7.54 14.18 -4.09
CA LEU A 319 -7.30 13.88 -2.69
C LEU A 319 -8.25 12.78 -2.22
N LYS A 320 -7.76 12.00 -1.25
CA LYS A 320 -8.56 10.99 -0.57
C LYS A 320 -8.83 11.45 0.85
N LEU A 321 -9.87 12.26 1.01
CA LEU A 321 -10.23 12.90 2.27
C LEU A 321 -11.08 11.93 3.09
N MET A 322 -10.56 11.46 4.23
CA MET A 322 -11.25 10.50 5.11
C MET A 322 -11.68 9.17 4.45
N GLY A 323 -11.08 8.81 3.31
CA GLY A 323 -11.48 7.64 2.52
C GLY A 323 -12.44 7.96 1.36
N VAL A 324 -12.88 9.22 1.23
CA VAL A 324 -13.68 9.74 0.13
C VAL A 324 -12.76 10.28 -0.97
N ASP A 325 -12.95 9.81 -2.20
CA ASP A 325 -12.24 10.36 -3.35
C ASP A 325 -12.87 11.71 -3.75
N VAL A 326 -12.06 12.76 -3.78
CA VAL A 326 -12.45 14.09 -4.26
C VAL A 326 -11.40 14.58 -5.25
N ALA A 327 -11.83 15.05 -6.41
CA ALA A 327 -10.95 15.65 -7.38
C ALA A 327 -11.58 16.86 -8.07
N SER A 328 -10.72 17.81 -8.45
CA SER A 328 -11.06 19.01 -9.21
C SER A 328 -9.99 19.20 -10.29
N VAL A 329 -10.44 19.54 -11.50
CA VAL A 329 -9.58 19.77 -12.67
C VAL A 329 -9.89 21.15 -13.23
N GLY A 330 -8.86 21.95 -13.51
CA GLY A 330 -8.96 23.19 -14.27
C GLY A 330 -10.10 24.13 -13.83
N ASP A 331 -10.88 24.60 -14.79
CA ASP A 331 -12.06 25.45 -14.57
C ASP A 331 -13.29 24.63 -14.12
N ALA A 332 -13.23 24.12 -12.89
CA ALA A 332 -14.29 23.32 -12.28
C ALA A 332 -15.63 24.07 -12.10
N HIS A 333 -15.58 25.40 -12.03
CA HIS A 333 -16.75 26.27 -11.78
C HIS A 333 -17.36 26.86 -13.06
N ALA A 334 -16.79 26.56 -14.23
CA ALA A 334 -17.23 27.13 -15.52
C ALA A 334 -17.17 28.67 -15.54
N MET A 335 -16.08 29.24 -15.02
CA MET A 335 -15.81 30.67 -15.04
C MET A 335 -15.50 31.19 -16.46
N THR A 336 -15.05 30.30 -17.35
CA THR A 336 -14.79 30.60 -18.76
C THR A 336 -16.10 31.01 -19.45
N PRO A 337 -16.15 32.16 -20.15
CA PRO A 337 -17.35 32.59 -20.86
C PRO A 337 -17.85 31.55 -21.85
N ASN A 338 -19.18 31.35 -21.91
CA ASN A 338 -19.86 30.37 -22.77
C ASN A 338 -19.49 28.90 -22.51
N ALA A 339 -18.84 28.57 -21.39
CA ALA A 339 -18.59 27.19 -21.01
C ALA A 339 -19.91 26.43 -20.76
N LEU A 340 -19.92 25.15 -21.12
CA LEU A 340 -21.04 24.23 -20.91
C LEU A 340 -20.66 23.21 -19.84
N SER A 341 -21.62 22.82 -19.00
CA SER A 341 -21.41 21.83 -17.94
C SER A 341 -22.30 20.61 -18.12
N TYR A 342 -21.74 19.43 -17.89
CA TYR A 342 -22.48 18.16 -17.80
C TYR A 342 -22.26 17.58 -16.41
N PHE A 343 -23.32 17.03 -15.80
CA PHE A 343 -23.24 16.46 -14.46
C PHE A 343 -23.96 15.11 -14.37
N TYR A 344 -23.44 14.26 -13.51
CA TYR A 344 -23.99 12.97 -13.10
C TYR A 344 -24.00 12.92 -11.58
N ALA A 345 -25.14 12.58 -10.99
CA ALA A 345 -25.30 12.49 -9.55
C ALA A 345 -26.09 11.22 -9.20
N ASP A 346 -25.55 10.40 -8.32
CA ASP A 346 -26.17 9.21 -7.76
C ASP A 346 -26.15 9.34 -6.24
N GLU A 347 -27.33 9.52 -5.65
CA GLU A 347 -27.48 9.72 -4.20
C GLU A 347 -27.35 8.40 -3.41
N ASP A 348 -27.63 7.25 -4.03
CA ASP A 348 -27.54 5.92 -3.37
C ASP A 348 -26.07 5.51 -3.22
N THR A 349 -25.32 5.54 -4.33
CA THR A 349 -23.87 5.27 -4.29
C THR A 349 -23.05 6.46 -3.80
N GLN A 350 -23.69 7.62 -3.61
CA GLN A 350 -23.11 8.90 -3.23
C GLN A 350 -21.95 9.30 -4.17
N VAL A 351 -22.20 9.28 -5.48
CA VAL A 351 -21.23 9.67 -6.51
C VAL A 351 -21.72 10.92 -7.21
N TYR A 352 -20.83 11.91 -7.33
CA TYR A 352 -21.07 13.11 -8.13
C TYR A 352 -19.91 13.32 -9.10
N LYS A 353 -20.23 13.60 -10.36
CA LYS A 353 -19.25 13.92 -11.40
C LYS A 353 -19.76 15.07 -12.24
N LYS A 354 -18.87 15.99 -12.58
CA LYS A 354 -19.13 17.10 -13.49
C LYS A 354 -17.94 17.30 -14.40
N ILE A 355 -18.21 17.62 -15.65
CA ILE A 355 -17.22 18.14 -16.60
C ILE A 355 -17.67 19.49 -17.12
N VAL A 356 -16.70 20.34 -17.43
CA VAL A 356 -16.87 21.66 -18.02
C VAL A 356 -16.14 21.67 -19.35
N VAL A 357 -16.83 22.07 -20.41
CA VAL A 357 -16.30 22.12 -21.78
C VAL A 357 -16.47 23.52 -22.37
N ASN A 358 -15.69 23.86 -23.40
CA ASN A 358 -15.88 25.12 -24.12
C ASN A 358 -17.20 25.15 -24.90
N GLY A 359 -17.64 26.34 -25.34
CA GLY A 359 -18.89 26.54 -26.06
C GLY A 359 -19.00 25.71 -27.35
N GLU A 360 -17.87 25.45 -28.03
CA GLU A 360 -17.81 24.63 -29.24
C GLU A 360 -17.81 23.11 -28.97
N LYS A 361 -17.77 22.68 -27.70
CA LYS A 361 -17.70 21.26 -27.29
C LYS A 361 -16.49 20.51 -27.86
N THR A 362 -15.37 21.20 -28.07
CA THR A 362 -14.14 20.61 -28.62
C THR A 362 -13.06 20.35 -27.58
N LYS A 363 -13.11 21.05 -26.43
CA LYS A 363 -12.08 20.99 -25.38
C LYS A 363 -12.69 20.89 -23.99
N LEU A 364 -12.06 20.08 -23.16
CA LEU A 364 -12.34 20.02 -21.72
C LEU A 364 -11.64 21.20 -21.02
N LEU A 365 -12.39 21.97 -20.23
CA LEU A 365 -11.89 23.10 -19.45
C LEU A 365 -11.70 22.75 -17.98
N GLY A 366 -12.54 21.85 -17.44
CA GLY A 366 -12.45 21.45 -16.04
C GLY A 366 -13.36 20.28 -15.67
N ALA A 367 -13.25 19.82 -14.42
CA ALA A 367 -14.06 18.74 -13.89
C ALA A 367 -14.16 18.77 -12.36
N VAL A 368 -15.21 18.18 -11.80
CA VAL A 368 -15.40 17.91 -10.36
C VAL A 368 -15.80 16.46 -10.20
N LEU A 369 -15.11 15.71 -9.34
CA LEU A 369 -15.42 14.30 -9.05
C LEU A 369 -15.48 14.12 -7.53
N VAL A 370 -16.58 13.60 -7.00
CA VAL A 370 -16.79 13.34 -5.57
C VAL A 370 -17.34 11.92 -5.39
N GLY A 371 -16.76 11.18 -4.45
CA GLY A 371 -17.13 9.80 -4.12
C GLY A 371 -16.48 8.76 -5.03
N CYS A 372 -16.21 9.08 -6.30
CA CYS A 372 -15.49 8.24 -7.24
C CYS A 372 -14.70 9.10 -8.23
N ALA A 373 -13.36 9.05 -8.16
CA ALA A 373 -12.47 9.83 -9.02
C ALA A 373 -11.61 8.94 -9.95
N LYS A 374 -12.21 7.90 -10.53
CA LYS A 374 -11.53 6.96 -11.45
C LYS A 374 -11.08 7.65 -12.72
N GLU A 375 -11.94 8.50 -13.26
CA GLU A 375 -11.74 9.22 -14.54
C GLU A 375 -10.84 10.45 -14.39
N TYR A 376 -10.37 10.77 -13.18
CA TYR A 376 -9.55 11.96 -12.92
C TYR A 376 -8.34 12.06 -13.84
N ASN A 377 -7.59 10.96 -14.02
CA ASN A 377 -6.37 10.99 -14.82
C ASN A 377 -6.67 11.28 -16.29
N ASP A 378 -7.70 10.63 -16.85
CA ASP A 378 -8.08 10.80 -18.25
C ASP A 378 -8.57 12.23 -18.49
N LEU A 379 -9.45 12.74 -17.62
CA LEU A 379 -9.95 14.12 -17.69
C LEU A 379 -8.83 15.15 -17.52
N LEU A 380 -7.90 14.93 -16.57
CA LEU A 380 -6.75 15.81 -16.40
C LEU A 380 -5.89 15.86 -17.66
N GLN A 381 -5.58 14.71 -18.26
CA GLN A 381 -4.77 14.65 -19.47
C GLN A 381 -5.48 15.25 -20.68
N MET A 382 -6.80 15.06 -20.80
CA MET A 382 -7.60 15.69 -21.85
C MET A 382 -7.55 17.22 -21.75
N MET A 383 -7.64 17.78 -20.54
CA MET A 383 -7.56 19.22 -20.31
C MET A 383 -6.14 19.75 -20.57
N LEU A 384 -5.11 19.16 -19.94
CA LEU A 384 -3.73 19.63 -20.05
C LEU A 384 -3.19 19.60 -21.48
N ASN A 385 -3.53 18.56 -22.26
CA ASN A 385 -3.04 18.40 -23.63
C ASN A 385 -4.03 18.91 -24.69
N GLY A 386 -5.17 19.47 -24.28
CA GLY A 386 -6.21 19.94 -25.20
C GLY A 386 -6.72 18.86 -26.16
N LEU A 387 -6.86 17.61 -25.69
CA LEU A 387 -7.32 16.48 -26.50
C LEU A 387 -8.77 16.71 -26.95
N ALA A 388 -9.08 16.22 -28.16
CA ALA A 388 -10.43 16.31 -28.70
C ALA A 388 -11.45 15.55 -27.82
N LEU A 389 -12.60 16.17 -27.59
CA LEU A 389 -13.72 15.53 -26.90
C LEU A 389 -14.43 14.51 -27.79
N PRO A 390 -15.05 13.45 -27.22
CA PRO A 390 -15.96 12.59 -27.96
C PRO A 390 -17.21 13.38 -28.40
N GLU A 391 -17.92 12.86 -29.42
CA GLU A 391 -19.15 13.48 -29.95
C GLU A 391 -20.19 13.80 -28.86
N ASN A 392 -20.27 12.92 -27.85
CA ASN A 392 -21.10 13.09 -26.65
C ASN A 392 -20.21 13.23 -25.41
N PRO A 393 -19.85 14.46 -24.98
CA PRO A 393 -18.94 14.69 -23.85
C PRO A 393 -19.40 14.05 -22.53
N GLU A 394 -20.71 13.96 -22.27
CA GLU A 394 -21.28 13.36 -21.07
C GLU A 394 -20.91 11.87 -20.89
N SER A 395 -20.57 11.18 -21.98
CA SER A 395 -20.12 9.78 -21.94
C SER A 395 -18.88 9.58 -21.05
N LEU A 396 -18.07 10.62 -20.86
CA LEU A 396 -16.87 10.59 -20.04
C LEU A 396 -17.15 10.43 -18.53
N ILE A 397 -18.38 10.73 -18.08
CA ILE A 397 -18.76 10.68 -16.66
C ILE A 397 -19.90 9.70 -16.35
N MET A 398 -20.60 9.19 -17.38
CA MET A 398 -21.76 8.32 -17.22
C MET A 398 -21.35 6.84 -17.00
N PRO A 399 -21.83 6.17 -15.93
CA PRO A 399 -21.58 4.74 -15.74
C PRO A 399 -22.22 3.91 -16.85
N GLY A 400 -21.50 2.90 -17.36
CA GLY A 400 -22.02 1.96 -18.35
C GLY A 400 -22.02 2.45 -19.81
N TYR A 401 -21.83 3.75 -20.05
CA TYR A 401 -21.78 4.30 -21.42
C TYR A 401 -20.49 3.90 -22.17
N ALA A 402 -19.41 3.62 -21.44
CA ALA A 402 -18.12 3.18 -22.01
C ALA A 402 -18.16 1.77 -22.65
N GLN A 403 -19.25 1.00 -22.52
CA GLN A 403 -19.34 -0.35 -23.11
C GLN A 403 -19.74 -0.34 -24.59
N SER A 404 -20.20 0.77 -25.16
CA SER A 404 -20.72 0.80 -26.55
C SER A 404 -19.85 1.55 -27.56
N SER A 405 -18.74 2.19 -27.16
CA SER A 405 -17.91 2.99 -28.10
C SER A 405 -16.39 2.88 -27.95
N ALA A 406 -15.86 1.97 -27.13
CA ALA A 406 -14.42 1.66 -27.14
C ALA A 406 -14.06 0.64 -28.26
N LYS A 407 -14.27 1.05 -29.51
CA LYS A 407 -13.60 0.49 -30.70
C LYS A 407 -12.72 1.58 -31.33
N SER A 408 -11.67 1.95 -30.63
CA SER A 408 -10.45 2.49 -31.24
C SER A 408 -9.26 1.92 -30.45
N GLY A 409 -8.47 1.11 -31.13
CA GLY A 409 -7.35 0.38 -30.53
C GLY A 409 -6.25 1.33 -30.02
N GLY A 410 -5.84 1.10 -28.78
CA GLY A 410 -4.78 1.82 -28.07
C GLY A 410 -5.18 1.99 -26.60
N SER A 411 -4.28 1.70 -25.68
CA SER A 411 -4.46 2.14 -24.29
C SER A 411 -4.43 3.68 -24.29
N GLY A 412 -5.26 4.37 -23.49
CA GLY A 412 -5.34 5.84 -23.52
C GLY A 412 -3.99 6.57 -23.34
N VAL A 413 -2.98 5.90 -22.75
CA VAL A 413 -1.60 6.39 -22.64
C VAL A 413 -0.81 6.39 -23.96
N ASP A 414 -1.18 5.56 -24.93
CA ASP A 414 -0.54 5.51 -26.26
C ASP A 414 -0.79 6.81 -27.04
N LEU A 415 -1.93 7.45 -26.81
CA LEU A 415 -2.36 8.70 -27.45
C LEU A 415 -1.75 9.97 -26.81
N LEU A 416 -1.10 9.85 -25.64
CA LEU A 416 -0.46 10.99 -25.00
C LEU A 416 0.81 11.42 -25.74
N PRO A 417 1.04 12.72 -25.99
CA PRO A 417 2.30 13.20 -26.55
C PRO A 417 3.47 12.95 -25.58
N ASP A 418 4.69 12.91 -26.09
CA ASP A 418 5.89 12.71 -25.26
C ASP A 418 6.07 13.80 -24.19
N SER A 419 5.61 15.02 -24.47
CA SER A 419 5.60 16.15 -23.54
C SER A 419 4.52 16.06 -22.45
N ALA A 420 3.60 15.08 -22.50
CA ALA A 420 2.51 14.98 -21.54
C ALA A 420 3.05 14.78 -20.11
N THR A 421 2.64 15.66 -19.19
CA THR A 421 3.04 15.55 -17.78
C THR A 421 2.29 14.40 -17.10
N ILE A 422 3.01 13.36 -16.69
CA ILE A 422 2.46 12.17 -16.02
C ILE A 422 2.49 12.32 -14.50
N CYS A 423 3.56 12.90 -13.94
CA CYS A 423 3.66 13.22 -12.52
C CYS A 423 3.82 14.72 -12.32
N SER A 424 2.76 15.43 -11.94
CA SER A 424 2.82 16.87 -11.70
C SER A 424 3.74 17.21 -10.52
N CYS A 425 3.72 16.43 -9.43
CA CYS A 425 4.54 16.72 -8.24
C CYS A 425 6.03 16.78 -8.52
N ASN A 426 6.55 15.86 -9.33
CA ASN A 426 7.98 15.82 -9.65
C ASN A 426 8.27 16.33 -11.07
N ASN A 427 7.25 16.86 -11.77
CA ASN A 427 7.30 17.30 -13.17
C ASN A 427 7.94 16.26 -14.10
N VAL A 428 7.40 15.04 -14.06
CA VAL A 428 7.86 13.91 -14.88
C VAL A 428 6.92 13.76 -16.08
N SER A 429 7.46 13.93 -17.28
CA SER A 429 6.76 13.73 -18.55
C SER A 429 6.68 12.26 -18.95
N LYS A 430 5.89 11.96 -19.98
CA LYS A 430 5.87 10.64 -20.63
C LYS A 430 7.26 10.32 -21.19
N ALA A 431 7.93 11.29 -21.82
CA ALA A 431 9.28 11.13 -22.33
C ALA A 431 10.29 10.72 -21.26
N ASP A 432 10.23 11.32 -20.06
CA ASP A 432 11.14 10.98 -18.96
C ASP A 432 10.93 9.53 -18.48
N ILE A 433 9.67 9.09 -18.43
CA ILE A 433 9.34 7.70 -18.07
C ILE A 433 9.81 6.76 -19.18
N CYS A 434 9.52 7.05 -20.45
CA CYS A 434 9.96 6.22 -21.57
C CYS A 434 11.49 6.14 -21.67
N SER A 435 12.20 7.25 -21.41
CA SER A 435 13.67 7.30 -21.38
C SER A 435 14.21 6.45 -20.22
N ALA A 436 13.66 6.59 -19.02
CA ALA A 436 14.04 5.77 -17.88
C ALA A 436 13.79 4.27 -18.11
N ILE A 437 12.72 3.91 -18.85
CA ILE A 437 12.44 2.53 -19.27
C ILE A 437 13.49 2.05 -20.26
N ALA A 438 13.83 2.87 -21.27
CA ALA A 438 14.88 2.56 -22.24
C ALA A 438 16.26 2.39 -21.58
N GLU A 439 16.51 3.12 -20.49
CA GLU A 439 17.72 2.99 -19.66
C GLU A 439 17.68 1.80 -18.67
N GLY A 440 16.60 1.01 -18.66
CA GLY A 440 16.50 -0.25 -17.91
C GLY A 440 15.55 -0.26 -16.72
N SER A 441 14.77 0.79 -16.48
CA SER A 441 13.78 0.85 -15.39
C SER A 441 12.49 0.08 -15.72
N THR A 442 12.53 -1.25 -15.58
CA THR A 442 11.42 -2.15 -15.99
C THR A 442 10.35 -2.42 -14.92
N SER A 443 10.40 -1.74 -13.76
CA SER A 443 9.41 -1.88 -12.69
C SER A 443 8.98 -0.53 -12.14
N LEU A 444 7.77 -0.46 -11.55
CA LEU A 444 7.29 0.76 -10.91
C LEU A 444 8.21 1.22 -9.77
N GLY A 445 8.86 0.30 -9.05
CA GLY A 445 9.84 0.62 -8.03
C GLY A 445 11.11 1.25 -8.59
N ALA A 446 11.61 0.72 -9.72
CA ALA A 446 12.75 1.29 -10.43
C ALA A 446 12.43 2.69 -10.97
N LEU A 447 11.25 2.87 -11.59
CA LEU A 447 10.78 4.18 -12.04
C LEU A 447 10.65 5.18 -10.89
N LYS A 448 10.06 4.79 -9.77
CA LYS A 448 10.00 5.63 -8.56
C LYS A 448 11.39 6.07 -8.09
N LYS A 449 12.39 5.21 -8.20
CA LYS A 449 13.76 5.53 -7.78
C LYS A 449 14.46 6.48 -8.75
N CYS A 450 14.34 6.20 -10.05
CA CYS A 450 14.97 6.95 -11.14
C CYS A 450 14.29 8.31 -11.37
N THR A 451 12.99 8.31 -11.70
CA THR A 451 12.28 9.52 -12.13
C THR A 451 11.62 10.26 -10.97
N LYS A 452 11.58 9.66 -9.77
CA LYS A 452 10.80 10.15 -8.62
C LYS A 452 9.28 10.23 -8.90
N ALA A 453 8.77 9.70 -10.02
CA ALA A 453 7.33 9.69 -10.26
C ALA A 453 6.60 8.90 -9.16
N ALA A 454 5.45 9.38 -8.68
CA ALA A 454 4.63 8.75 -7.64
C ALA A 454 5.30 8.55 -6.25
N THR A 455 6.34 9.34 -5.92
CA THR A 455 6.97 9.35 -4.59
C THR A 455 6.48 10.46 -3.67
N ALA A 456 6.00 11.58 -4.24
CA ALA A 456 5.34 12.66 -3.49
C ALA A 456 3.87 12.26 -3.21
N CYS A 457 2.85 12.88 -3.82
CA CYS A 457 1.45 12.59 -3.49
C CYS A 457 0.92 11.18 -3.89
N GLY A 458 1.69 10.39 -4.66
CA GLY A 458 1.30 9.06 -5.12
C GLY A 458 0.16 8.98 -6.17
N GLY A 459 -0.52 10.10 -6.48
CA GLY A 459 -1.72 10.13 -7.33
C GLY A 459 -1.52 9.60 -8.76
N CYS A 460 -0.33 9.78 -9.33
CA CYS A 460 -0.01 9.34 -10.69
C CYS A 460 0.44 7.86 -10.79
N ALA A 461 0.55 7.11 -9.68
CA ALA A 461 1.05 5.73 -9.70
C ALA A 461 0.34 4.81 -10.70
N PRO A 462 -1.01 4.87 -10.87
CA PRO A 462 -1.70 4.07 -11.87
C PRO A 462 -1.29 4.43 -13.31
N LEU A 463 -1.15 5.72 -13.61
CA LEU A 463 -0.79 6.21 -14.94
C LEU A 463 0.67 5.87 -15.29
N VAL A 464 1.59 6.02 -14.33
CA VAL A 464 3.00 5.57 -14.48
C VAL A 464 3.05 4.08 -14.77
N THR A 465 2.20 3.28 -14.12
CA THR A 465 2.13 1.83 -14.35
C THR A 465 1.58 1.51 -15.75
N GLN A 466 0.62 2.28 -16.24
CA GLN A 466 0.09 2.12 -17.60
C GLN A 466 1.13 2.49 -18.67
N VAL A 467 1.82 3.62 -18.53
CA VAL A 467 2.92 4.02 -19.43
C VAL A 467 4.04 2.98 -19.40
N LEU A 468 4.42 2.48 -18.22
CA LEU A 468 5.39 1.39 -18.08
C LEU A 468 4.99 0.15 -18.88
N LYS A 469 3.74 -0.31 -18.74
CA LYS A 469 3.25 -1.49 -19.45
C LYS A 469 3.21 -1.28 -20.97
N SER A 470 2.71 -0.12 -21.41
CA SER A 470 2.63 0.24 -22.84
C SER A 470 4.02 0.36 -23.48
N GLU A 471 4.96 1.07 -22.84
CA GLU A 471 6.30 1.28 -23.40
C GLU A 471 7.13 -0.01 -23.41
N LEU A 472 7.03 -0.85 -22.37
CA LEU A 472 7.66 -2.18 -22.38
C LEU A 472 7.11 -3.03 -23.55
N GLN A 473 5.80 -3.00 -23.78
CA GLN A 473 5.18 -3.69 -24.90
C GLN A 473 5.65 -3.11 -26.26
N ARG A 474 5.82 -1.78 -26.37
CA ARG A 474 6.28 -1.09 -27.59
C ARG A 474 7.75 -1.36 -27.93
N GLN A 475 8.63 -1.43 -26.94
CA GLN A 475 10.05 -1.71 -27.12
C GLN A 475 10.33 -3.17 -27.53
N GLY A 476 9.29 -3.97 -27.80
CA GLY A 476 9.45 -5.38 -28.08
C GLY A 476 10.07 -6.12 -26.90
N VAL A 477 10.08 -5.50 -25.70
CA VAL A 477 10.32 -6.21 -24.45
C VAL A 477 9.09 -7.10 -24.30
N THR A 478 9.21 -8.27 -24.93
CA THR A 478 8.38 -9.42 -24.62
C THR A 478 8.45 -9.47 -23.11
N VAL A 479 7.33 -9.28 -22.42
CA VAL A 479 7.31 -9.40 -20.96
C VAL A 479 7.94 -10.74 -20.70
N ASN A 480 9.19 -10.69 -20.22
CA ASN A 480 10.00 -11.86 -20.27
C ASN A 480 9.51 -12.73 -19.12
N ASN A 481 8.58 -13.61 -19.44
CA ASN A 481 7.96 -14.49 -18.48
C ASN A 481 8.88 -15.66 -18.12
N HIS A 482 10.14 -15.66 -18.60
CA HIS A 482 11.14 -16.63 -18.19
C HIS A 482 11.20 -16.70 -16.66
N ILE A 483 11.23 -17.91 -16.13
CA ILE A 483 11.39 -18.13 -14.69
C ILE A 483 12.69 -17.50 -14.19
N CYS A 484 13.78 -17.70 -14.93
CA CYS A 484 15.12 -17.20 -14.64
C CYS A 484 16.01 -17.42 -15.86
N GLU A 485 17.31 -17.10 -15.74
CA GLU A 485 18.29 -17.36 -16.81
C GLU A 485 18.33 -18.82 -17.28
N HIS A 486 18.06 -19.80 -16.41
CA HIS A 486 18.14 -21.23 -16.75
C HIS A 486 16.99 -21.75 -17.61
N PHE A 487 15.83 -21.07 -17.62
CA PHE A 487 14.62 -21.51 -18.31
C PHE A 487 13.95 -20.36 -19.03
N ALA A 488 13.94 -20.42 -20.36
CA ALA A 488 13.31 -19.43 -21.22
C ALA A 488 11.77 -19.57 -21.32
N TYR A 489 11.12 -19.92 -20.21
CA TYR A 489 9.71 -20.28 -20.15
C TYR A 489 9.08 -19.75 -18.86
N SER A 490 7.79 -19.45 -18.91
CA SER A 490 6.94 -19.21 -17.73
C SER A 490 6.68 -20.48 -16.94
N ARG A 491 6.20 -20.33 -15.70
CA ARG A 491 5.76 -21.47 -14.87
C ARG A 491 4.70 -22.29 -15.59
N GLN A 492 3.73 -21.63 -16.23
CA GLN A 492 2.65 -22.30 -16.95
C GLN A 492 3.21 -23.12 -18.13
N GLU A 493 4.12 -22.56 -18.93
CA GLU A 493 4.76 -23.28 -20.03
C GLU A 493 5.59 -24.46 -19.53
N LEU A 494 6.37 -24.30 -18.47
CA LEU A 494 7.11 -25.42 -17.86
C LEU A 494 6.18 -26.50 -17.32
N TYR A 495 5.05 -26.14 -16.72
CA TYR A 495 4.03 -27.10 -16.31
C TYR A 495 3.53 -27.90 -17.52
N HIS A 496 3.24 -27.24 -18.64
CA HIS A 496 2.84 -27.92 -19.87
C HIS A 496 3.94 -28.83 -20.43
N LEU A 497 5.19 -28.37 -20.48
CA LEU A 497 6.32 -29.17 -20.96
C LEU A 497 6.56 -30.42 -20.10
N VAL A 498 6.45 -30.29 -18.77
CA VAL A 498 6.54 -31.43 -17.84
C VAL A 498 5.44 -32.45 -18.12
N ARG A 499 4.22 -31.99 -18.34
CA ARG A 499 3.06 -32.87 -18.59
C ARG A 499 3.09 -33.54 -19.95
N VAL A 500 3.46 -32.81 -20.99
CA VAL A 500 3.47 -33.32 -22.37
C VAL A 500 4.61 -34.32 -22.58
N ASN A 501 5.78 -34.06 -22.00
CA ASN A 501 6.95 -34.92 -22.16
C ASN A 501 7.12 -35.93 -21.00
N GLU A 502 6.13 -36.02 -20.11
CA GLU A 502 6.13 -36.91 -18.92
C GLU A 502 7.41 -36.81 -18.07
N ILE A 503 7.96 -35.60 -17.92
CA ILE A 503 9.23 -35.36 -17.23
C ILE A 503 9.06 -35.54 -15.73
N LYS A 504 9.85 -36.41 -15.10
CA LYS A 504 9.75 -36.72 -13.66
C LYS A 504 10.89 -36.16 -12.82
N THR A 505 12.02 -35.79 -13.41
CA THR A 505 13.19 -35.29 -12.67
C THR A 505 13.59 -33.88 -13.12
N PHE A 506 14.32 -33.16 -12.26
CA PHE A 506 14.85 -31.84 -12.63
C PHE A 506 15.97 -31.97 -13.66
N ASP A 507 16.77 -33.02 -13.60
CA ASP A 507 17.86 -33.27 -14.55
C ASP A 507 17.29 -33.46 -15.97
N ASP A 508 16.21 -34.23 -16.13
CA ASP A 508 15.51 -34.36 -17.40
C ASP A 508 14.92 -33.01 -17.86
N LEU A 509 14.34 -32.23 -16.94
CA LEU A 509 13.72 -30.94 -17.25
C LEU A 509 14.75 -29.92 -17.76
N ILE A 510 15.86 -29.77 -17.04
CA ILE A 510 16.91 -28.80 -17.39
C ILE A 510 17.70 -29.25 -18.62
N GLN A 511 17.90 -30.55 -18.82
CA GLN A 511 18.56 -31.07 -20.02
C GLN A 511 17.73 -30.84 -21.29
N GLN A 512 16.40 -31.01 -21.21
CA GLN A 512 15.52 -30.90 -22.38
C GLN A 512 15.09 -29.45 -22.67
N HIS A 513 14.82 -28.65 -21.64
CA HIS A 513 14.14 -27.35 -21.77
C HIS A 513 14.87 -26.20 -21.06
N GLY A 514 16.11 -26.39 -20.60
CA GLY A 514 16.89 -25.37 -19.91
C GLY A 514 18.40 -25.49 -20.15
N HIS A 515 19.17 -24.82 -19.30
CA HIS A 515 20.65 -24.94 -19.30
C HIS A 515 21.23 -24.64 -17.92
N GLY A 516 22.48 -25.07 -17.68
CA GLY A 516 23.19 -24.85 -16.42
C GLY A 516 22.81 -25.83 -15.31
N LEU A 517 22.97 -25.43 -14.05
CA LEU A 517 22.71 -26.27 -12.86
C LEU A 517 21.45 -25.88 -12.08
N GLY A 518 20.76 -24.81 -12.52
CA GLY A 518 19.61 -24.23 -11.85
C GLY A 518 19.94 -23.37 -10.62
N CYS A 519 19.06 -22.41 -10.32
CA CYS A 519 19.16 -21.51 -9.17
C CYS A 519 18.07 -21.76 -8.10
N ASP A 520 18.09 -20.94 -7.07
CA ASP A 520 17.13 -20.81 -5.97
C ASP A 520 15.71 -20.42 -6.43
N ILE A 521 15.53 -19.97 -7.68
CA ILE A 521 14.21 -19.69 -8.26
C ILE A 521 13.65 -20.91 -9.00
N CYS A 522 14.40 -21.48 -9.94
CA CYS A 522 13.87 -22.54 -10.81
C CYS A 522 13.80 -23.89 -10.12
N LYS A 523 14.71 -24.22 -9.19
CA LYS A 523 14.69 -25.52 -8.48
C LYS A 523 13.43 -25.70 -7.63
N PRO A 524 13.04 -24.77 -6.74
CA PRO A 524 11.79 -24.90 -6.00
C PRO A 524 10.56 -24.84 -6.91
N THR A 525 10.63 -24.10 -8.02
CA THR A 525 9.51 -24.03 -8.97
C THR A 525 9.30 -25.35 -9.69
N ALA A 526 10.38 -25.96 -10.18
CA ALA A 526 10.34 -27.29 -10.78
C ALA A 526 9.90 -28.35 -9.77
N ALA A 527 10.41 -28.29 -8.52
CA ALA A 527 9.97 -29.17 -7.45
C ALA A 527 8.45 -29.10 -7.22
N ASN A 528 7.90 -27.87 -7.17
CA ASN A 528 6.47 -27.64 -7.04
C ASN A 528 5.66 -28.19 -8.23
N ILE A 529 6.13 -27.96 -9.46
CA ILE A 529 5.48 -28.49 -10.67
C ILE A 529 5.49 -30.02 -10.65
N LEU A 530 6.65 -30.64 -10.45
CA LEU A 530 6.81 -32.10 -10.40
C LEU A 530 5.92 -32.72 -9.32
N ALA A 531 5.90 -32.15 -8.12
CA ALA A 531 5.05 -32.64 -7.04
C ALA A 531 3.55 -32.44 -7.33
N SER A 532 3.17 -31.36 -8.02
CA SER A 532 1.76 -31.14 -8.42
C SER A 532 1.32 -32.06 -9.57
N CYS A 533 2.25 -32.48 -10.43
CA CYS A 533 2.00 -33.36 -11.57
C CYS A 533 1.99 -34.84 -11.19
N TRP A 534 2.95 -35.26 -10.35
CA TRP A 534 3.27 -36.67 -10.11
C TRP A 534 3.09 -37.10 -8.64
N ASN A 535 2.95 -36.15 -7.71
CA ASN A 535 2.72 -36.40 -6.29
C ASN A 535 3.73 -37.35 -5.62
N ASP A 536 4.96 -37.35 -6.11
CA ASP A 536 6.06 -38.12 -5.55
C ASP A 536 6.53 -37.54 -4.20
N PHE A 537 7.08 -38.41 -3.33
CA PHE A 537 7.62 -37.98 -2.05
C PHE A 537 8.73 -36.94 -2.23
N VAL A 538 8.56 -35.77 -1.63
CA VAL A 538 9.41 -34.59 -1.84
C VAL A 538 10.87 -34.78 -1.39
N LEU A 539 11.12 -35.73 -0.48
CA LEU A 539 12.46 -36.07 0.01
C LEU A 539 13.11 -37.26 -0.72
N LYS A 540 12.52 -37.77 -1.82
CA LYS A 540 13.26 -38.68 -2.71
C LYS A 540 14.59 -38.05 -3.14
N PRO A 541 15.68 -38.81 -3.29
CA PRO A 541 17.00 -38.27 -3.63
C PRO A 541 17.01 -37.33 -4.84
N SER A 542 16.19 -37.63 -5.87
CA SER A 542 16.03 -36.82 -7.09
C SER A 542 15.25 -35.50 -6.88
N HIS A 543 14.57 -35.32 -5.76
CA HIS A 543 13.71 -34.15 -5.49
C HIS A 543 14.16 -33.36 -4.28
N ALA A 544 14.81 -33.99 -3.30
CA ALA A 544 15.12 -33.38 -2.03
C ALA A 544 15.98 -32.11 -2.19
N GLY A 545 17.01 -32.14 -3.04
CA GLY A 545 17.89 -30.99 -3.30
C GLY A 545 17.21 -29.81 -4.01
N LEU A 546 15.95 -29.96 -4.45
CA LEU A 546 15.19 -28.91 -5.13
C LEU A 546 14.25 -28.16 -4.19
N GLN A 547 13.96 -28.72 -3.02
CA GLN A 547 13.00 -28.17 -2.08
C GLN A 547 13.52 -26.90 -1.41
N ASP A 548 12.61 -25.99 -1.06
CA ASP A 548 12.94 -24.92 -0.13
C ASP A 548 13.16 -25.48 1.29
N SER A 549 13.72 -24.67 2.20
CA SER A 549 14.06 -25.11 3.55
C SER A 549 12.87 -25.73 4.31
N ASN A 550 11.64 -25.25 4.06
CA ASN A 550 10.47 -25.73 4.78
C ASN A 550 10.05 -27.13 4.31
N ASP A 551 10.00 -27.35 3.00
CA ASP A 551 9.69 -28.66 2.41
C ASP A 551 10.87 -29.65 2.58
N TYR A 552 12.12 -29.17 2.62
CA TYR A 552 13.31 -30.00 2.86
C TYR A 552 13.34 -30.64 4.26
N TYR A 553 12.86 -29.90 5.27
CA TYR A 553 12.78 -30.36 6.66
C TYR A 553 11.35 -30.71 7.10
N LEU A 554 10.39 -30.76 6.15
CA LEU A 554 8.98 -31.04 6.43
C LEU A 554 8.42 -30.22 7.62
N GLY A 555 8.91 -29.00 7.80
CA GLY A 555 8.72 -28.21 9.01
C GLY A 555 8.93 -26.74 8.73
N ASN A 556 8.08 -25.88 9.30
CA ASN A 556 8.16 -24.44 9.05
C ASN A 556 9.19 -23.82 9.99
N ILE A 557 10.27 -23.30 9.43
CA ILE A 557 11.35 -22.67 10.19
C ILE A 557 10.89 -21.34 10.83
N GLN A 558 11.34 -21.09 12.05
CA GLN A 558 11.05 -19.88 12.84
C GLN A 558 12.27 -18.95 12.83
N LYS A 559 12.06 -17.70 13.27
CA LYS A 559 13.10 -16.65 13.27
C LYS A 559 14.36 -17.00 14.06
N ASP A 560 14.25 -17.90 15.04
CA ASP A 560 15.35 -18.35 15.89
C ASP A 560 15.99 -19.66 15.40
N GLY A 561 15.59 -20.18 14.24
CA GLY A 561 16.07 -21.46 13.70
C GLY A 561 15.32 -22.68 14.22
N SER A 562 14.38 -22.53 15.16
CA SER A 562 13.50 -23.61 15.59
C SER A 562 12.40 -23.89 14.56
N TYR A 563 11.63 -24.97 14.75
CA TYR A 563 10.60 -25.43 13.84
C TYR A 563 9.24 -25.52 14.54
N SER A 564 8.18 -25.37 13.75
CA SER A 564 6.81 -25.62 14.21
C SER A 564 6.32 -27.00 13.79
N VAL A 565 5.62 -27.68 14.70
CA VAL A 565 4.90 -28.93 14.47
C VAL A 565 3.41 -28.66 14.55
N VAL A 566 2.69 -28.99 13.47
CA VAL A 566 1.25 -28.73 13.36
C VAL A 566 0.56 -30.00 12.86
N PRO A 567 0.03 -30.85 13.77
CA PRO A 567 -0.71 -32.03 13.39
C PRO A 567 -2.01 -31.67 12.67
N ARG A 568 -2.47 -32.53 11.77
CA ARG A 568 -3.75 -32.36 11.08
C ARG A 568 -4.92 -32.59 12.04
N MET A 569 -5.87 -31.65 12.07
CA MET A 569 -7.14 -31.77 12.77
C MET A 569 -8.24 -31.42 11.75
N ALA A 570 -8.75 -32.44 11.06
CA ALA A 570 -9.64 -32.24 9.93
C ALA A 570 -10.96 -31.59 10.38
N GLY A 571 -11.40 -30.52 9.70
CA GLY A 571 -12.58 -29.76 10.10
C GLY A 571 -12.47 -29.07 11.47
N GLY A 572 -11.27 -29.05 12.07
CA GLY A 572 -11.07 -28.60 13.45
C GLY A 572 -11.57 -29.56 14.52
N GLU A 573 -11.87 -30.81 14.15
CA GLU A 573 -12.33 -31.85 15.09
C GLU A 573 -11.14 -32.60 15.70
N VAL A 574 -11.17 -32.79 17.03
CA VAL A 574 -10.16 -33.53 17.79
C VAL A 574 -10.83 -34.23 18.97
N THR A 575 -10.47 -35.49 19.21
CA THR A 575 -10.98 -36.25 20.36
C THR A 575 -10.32 -35.76 21.65
N PRO A 576 -10.95 -35.96 22.83
CA PRO A 576 -10.33 -35.65 24.11
C PRO A 576 -8.96 -36.33 24.30
N ASP A 577 -8.84 -37.61 23.96
CA ASP A 577 -7.58 -38.36 24.05
C ASP A 577 -6.52 -37.81 23.09
N GLY A 578 -6.90 -37.44 21.87
CA GLY A 578 -6.00 -36.80 20.91
C GLY A 578 -5.51 -35.44 21.42
N LEU A 579 -6.39 -34.64 22.02
CA LEU A 579 -6.02 -33.35 22.60
C LEU A 579 -5.09 -33.50 23.81
N ILE A 580 -5.32 -34.52 24.65
CA ILE A 580 -4.41 -34.90 25.75
C ILE A 580 -3.05 -35.31 25.21
N ALA A 581 -3.00 -36.14 24.17
CA ALA A 581 -1.75 -36.57 23.55
C ALA A 581 -0.94 -35.39 23.01
N VAL A 582 -1.57 -34.46 22.28
CA VAL A 582 -0.92 -33.22 21.80
C VAL A 582 -0.37 -32.40 22.97
N GLY A 583 -1.15 -32.23 24.04
CA GLY A 583 -0.71 -31.50 25.23
C GLY A 583 0.46 -32.17 25.96
N GLN A 584 0.45 -33.50 26.06
CA GLN A 584 1.54 -34.27 26.68
C GLN A 584 2.83 -34.17 25.87
N ILE A 585 2.75 -34.33 24.55
CA ILE A 585 3.89 -34.19 23.64
C ILE A 585 4.45 -32.76 23.70
N ALA A 586 3.60 -31.74 23.63
CA ALA A 586 4.05 -30.36 23.76
C ALA A 586 4.77 -30.09 25.09
N LYS A 587 4.27 -30.65 26.19
CA LYS A 587 4.89 -30.53 27.52
C LYS A 587 6.24 -31.25 27.59
N GLU A 588 6.35 -32.45 27.02
CA GLU A 588 7.57 -33.26 27.01
C GLU A 588 8.72 -32.54 26.31
N TYR A 589 8.47 -31.94 25.14
CA TYR A 589 9.48 -31.22 24.36
C TYR A 589 9.53 -29.71 24.65
N GLY A 590 8.76 -29.23 25.64
CA GLY A 590 8.76 -27.83 26.05
C GLY A 590 8.29 -26.84 24.97
N LEU A 591 7.31 -27.22 24.15
CA LEU A 591 6.86 -26.45 22.98
C LEU A 591 5.85 -25.35 23.35
N TYR A 592 5.98 -24.17 22.74
CA TYR A 592 4.95 -23.12 22.81
C TYR A 592 3.71 -23.58 22.03
N THR A 593 2.53 -23.49 22.64
CA THR A 593 1.27 -23.96 22.06
C THR A 593 0.29 -22.82 21.82
N LYS A 594 -0.33 -22.82 20.64
CA LYS A 594 -1.32 -21.80 20.25
C LYS A 594 -2.43 -22.35 19.38
N LEU A 595 -3.68 -22.01 19.71
CA LEU A 595 -4.82 -22.26 18.85
C LEU A 595 -4.84 -21.28 17.67
N THR A 596 -5.01 -21.81 16.47
CA THR A 596 -5.01 -21.02 15.24
C THR A 596 -6.42 -20.73 14.73
N GLY A 597 -6.55 -19.70 13.89
CA GLY A 597 -7.79 -19.41 13.17
C GLY A 597 -8.19 -20.51 12.16
N GLY A 598 -7.33 -21.50 11.90
CA GLY A 598 -7.64 -22.70 11.12
C GLY A 598 -8.13 -23.88 11.96
N GLN A 599 -8.47 -23.65 13.24
CA GLN A 599 -8.94 -24.67 14.18
C GLN A 599 -7.93 -25.80 14.41
N ARG A 600 -6.65 -25.42 14.63
CA ARG A 600 -5.56 -26.35 14.93
C ARG A 600 -4.73 -25.87 16.10
N VAL A 601 -3.95 -26.78 16.67
CA VAL A 601 -2.91 -26.49 17.66
C VAL A 601 -1.56 -26.39 16.94
N ASP A 602 -0.97 -25.19 16.95
CA ASP A 602 0.42 -25.02 16.54
C ASP A 602 1.35 -25.23 17.74
N MET A 603 2.39 -26.05 17.58
CA MET A 603 3.45 -26.26 18.56
C MET A 603 4.77 -25.71 18.02
N PHE A 604 5.42 -24.79 18.73
CA PHE A 604 6.63 -24.09 18.27
C PHE A 604 7.82 -24.33 19.21
N GLY A 605 9.03 -24.26 18.66
CA GLY A 605 10.28 -24.36 19.42
C GLY A 605 10.99 -25.71 19.29
N ALA A 606 10.49 -26.60 18.42
CA ALA A 606 11.14 -27.89 18.18
C ALA A 606 12.47 -27.70 17.45
N GLN A 607 13.50 -28.45 17.83
CA GLN A 607 14.76 -28.50 17.11
C GLN A 607 14.72 -29.59 16.02
N ILE A 608 15.60 -29.49 15.01
CA ILE A 608 15.61 -30.38 13.85
C ILE A 608 15.61 -31.85 14.26
N HIS A 609 16.50 -32.25 15.17
CA HIS A 609 16.64 -33.63 15.63
C HIS A 609 15.43 -34.16 16.40
N GLN A 610 14.61 -33.27 16.99
CA GLN A 610 13.42 -33.65 17.74
C GLN A 610 12.23 -33.93 16.82
N LEU A 611 12.25 -33.44 15.57
CA LEU A 611 11.08 -33.52 14.69
C LEU A 611 10.64 -34.98 14.44
N PRO A 612 11.51 -35.94 14.08
CA PRO A 612 11.09 -37.33 13.89
C PRO A 612 10.50 -37.96 15.17
N GLU A 613 11.07 -37.65 16.34
CA GLU A 613 10.60 -38.20 17.62
C GLU A 613 9.22 -37.65 18.02
N ILE A 614 9.00 -36.35 17.79
CA ILE A 614 7.70 -35.71 18.00
C ILE A 614 6.66 -36.31 17.05
N TRP A 615 6.99 -36.45 15.76
CA TRP A 615 6.06 -36.99 14.77
C TRP A 615 5.77 -38.48 14.97
N GLU A 616 6.75 -39.29 15.39
CA GLU A 616 6.53 -40.69 15.75
C GLU A 616 5.46 -40.84 16.83
N LYS A 617 5.49 -39.99 17.87
CA LYS A 617 4.48 -39.97 18.93
C LYS A 617 3.12 -39.45 18.44
N LEU A 618 3.10 -38.42 17.61
CA LEU A 618 1.86 -37.89 17.03
C LEU A 618 1.18 -38.93 16.12
N ILE A 619 1.95 -39.64 15.31
CA ILE A 619 1.49 -40.72 14.44
C ILE A 619 0.92 -41.88 15.26
N ALA A 620 1.61 -42.25 16.36
CA ALA A 620 1.10 -43.26 17.29
C ALA A 620 -0.22 -42.84 17.96
N ALA A 621 -0.44 -41.54 18.15
CA ALA A 621 -1.68 -40.96 18.63
C ALA A 621 -2.75 -40.75 17.53
N GLY A 622 -2.48 -41.17 16.29
CA GLY A 622 -3.44 -41.12 15.17
C GLY A 622 -3.43 -39.83 14.36
N PHE A 623 -2.46 -38.93 14.55
CA PHE A 623 -2.31 -37.71 13.77
C PHE A 623 -1.50 -37.93 12.48
N GLU A 624 -1.76 -37.08 11.48
CA GLU A 624 -1.02 -37.00 10.22
C GLU A 624 -0.38 -35.61 10.04
N SER A 625 0.50 -35.46 9.05
CA SER A 625 1.04 -34.15 8.67
C SER A 625 -0.06 -33.14 8.32
N GLY A 626 -0.08 -32.03 9.04
CA GLY A 626 -0.91 -30.86 8.71
C GLY A 626 -0.43 -30.08 7.49
N HIS A 627 0.75 -30.43 6.94
CA HIS A 627 1.42 -29.76 5.81
C HIS A 627 1.53 -28.22 5.99
N ALA A 628 1.66 -27.75 7.23
CA ALA A 628 1.71 -26.33 7.54
C ALA A 628 2.97 -25.63 6.98
N TYR A 629 4.01 -26.41 6.64
CA TYR A 629 5.26 -25.96 6.03
C TYR A 629 5.10 -25.70 4.53
N GLY A 630 4.45 -26.61 3.81
CA GLY A 630 4.40 -26.60 2.36
C GLY A 630 3.50 -25.54 1.71
N LYS A 631 3.67 -25.40 0.39
CA LYS A 631 2.69 -24.78 -0.52
C LYS A 631 1.64 -25.82 -0.93
N SER A 632 0.74 -26.10 -0.01
CA SER A 632 -0.31 -27.12 -0.17
C SER A 632 -1.60 -26.70 0.54
N LEU A 633 -2.62 -27.56 0.53
CA LEU A 633 -3.81 -27.37 1.38
C LEU A 633 -3.43 -27.43 2.86
N ARG A 634 -3.63 -26.31 3.56
CA ARG A 634 -3.26 -26.16 4.96
C ARG A 634 -4.37 -26.37 5.96
N THR A 635 -5.65 -26.20 5.62
CA THR A 635 -6.78 -26.35 6.56
C THR A 635 -8.10 -26.22 5.83
N VAL A 636 -9.12 -26.94 6.30
CA VAL A 636 -10.52 -26.68 6.01
C VAL A 636 -11.22 -26.31 7.33
N LYS A 637 -11.53 -25.02 7.50
CA LYS A 637 -12.22 -24.54 8.71
C LYS A 637 -13.72 -24.85 8.60
N SER A 638 -14.35 -25.33 9.67
CA SER A 638 -15.81 -25.53 9.72
C SER A 638 -16.46 -24.90 10.93
N CYS A 639 -17.74 -24.55 10.81
CA CYS A 639 -18.59 -24.38 11.99
C CYS A 639 -19.20 -25.73 12.38
N VAL A 640 -19.83 -25.78 13.55
CA VAL A 640 -20.43 -27.02 14.09
C VAL A 640 -21.65 -27.54 13.32
N GLY A 641 -22.07 -26.86 12.25
CA GLY A 641 -23.09 -27.33 11.31
C GLY A 641 -24.47 -27.58 11.91
N SER A 642 -25.31 -28.28 11.15
CA SER A 642 -26.64 -28.76 11.60
C SER A 642 -26.57 -29.76 12.77
N THR A 643 -25.40 -30.37 12.99
CA THR A 643 -25.15 -31.32 14.09
C THR A 643 -25.36 -30.68 15.47
N TRP A 644 -24.97 -29.41 15.64
CA TRP A 644 -25.06 -28.72 16.93
C TRP A 644 -25.66 -27.32 16.88
N CYS A 645 -25.49 -26.58 15.78
CA CYS A 645 -25.95 -25.20 15.70
C CYS A 645 -27.44 -25.16 15.39
N ARG A 646 -28.24 -24.43 16.17
CA ARG A 646 -29.67 -24.20 15.92
C ARG A 646 -29.99 -23.56 14.55
N TYR A 647 -29.00 -22.95 13.91
CA TYR A 647 -29.12 -22.31 12.60
C TYR A 647 -28.41 -23.11 11.49
N GLY A 648 -27.84 -24.26 11.80
CA GLY A 648 -27.17 -25.11 10.82
C GLY A 648 -28.21 -25.70 9.86
N VAL A 649 -27.99 -25.48 8.57
CA VAL A 649 -28.82 -25.99 7.48
C VAL A 649 -28.34 -27.37 7.05
N ASP A 650 -27.02 -27.57 6.98
CA ASP A 650 -26.40 -28.83 6.56
C ASP A 650 -25.14 -29.17 7.38
N ASP A 651 -24.61 -30.39 7.24
CA ASP A 651 -23.45 -30.91 7.94
C ASP A 651 -22.14 -30.34 7.38
N SER A 652 -21.80 -29.15 7.84
CA SER A 652 -20.53 -28.51 7.48
C SER A 652 -19.30 -29.21 8.04
N VAL A 653 -19.41 -29.95 9.15
CA VAL A 653 -18.27 -30.63 9.76
C VAL A 653 -17.91 -31.85 8.93
N GLY A 654 -18.88 -32.71 8.62
CA GLY A 654 -18.66 -33.88 7.77
C GLY A 654 -18.12 -33.50 6.39
N LEU A 655 -18.68 -32.46 5.76
CA LEU A 655 -18.17 -31.97 4.47
C LEU A 655 -16.75 -31.38 4.60
N ALA A 656 -16.45 -30.62 5.65
CA ALA A 656 -15.09 -30.08 5.84
C ALA A 656 -14.05 -31.18 6.03
N ILE A 657 -14.37 -32.21 6.82
CA ILE A 657 -13.50 -33.38 7.01
C ILE A 657 -13.29 -34.12 5.70
N PHE A 658 -14.35 -34.33 4.92
CA PHE A 658 -14.26 -34.95 3.61
C PHE A 658 -13.34 -34.16 2.68
N LEU A 659 -13.54 -32.84 2.55
CA LEU A 659 -12.72 -31.99 1.68
C LEU A 659 -11.27 -31.94 2.15
N GLU A 660 -11.03 -31.87 3.46
CA GLU A 660 -9.67 -31.85 4.00
C GLU A 660 -8.93 -33.15 3.72
N ASN A 661 -9.60 -34.30 3.86
CA ASN A 661 -9.03 -35.61 3.58
C ASN A 661 -8.89 -35.90 2.08
N ARG A 662 -9.75 -35.32 1.24
CA ARG A 662 -9.62 -35.44 -0.22
C ARG A 662 -8.41 -34.67 -0.72
N TYR A 663 -8.26 -33.42 -0.31
CA TYR A 663 -7.25 -32.51 -0.89
C TYR A 663 -5.96 -32.41 -0.05
N LYS A 664 -5.78 -33.25 0.97
CA LYS A 664 -4.51 -33.32 1.71
C LYS A 664 -3.37 -33.72 0.78
N GLY A 665 -2.19 -33.13 1.00
CA GLY A 665 -1.00 -33.34 0.17
C GLY A 665 -1.02 -32.61 -1.18
N LEU A 666 -2.15 -32.05 -1.65
CA LEU A 666 -2.20 -31.29 -2.90
C LEU A 666 -1.19 -30.15 -2.90
N ARG A 667 -0.16 -30.26 -3.73
CA ARG A 667 0.82 -29.18 -3.97
C ARG A 667 0.25 -28.18 -4.96
N SER A 668 0.57 -26.91 -4.74
CA SER A 668 0.04 -25.79 -5.51
C SER A 668 1.02 -24.63 -5.56
N PRO A 669 0.87 -23.70 -6.52
CA PRO A 669 1.78 -22.55 -6.64
C PRO A 669 1.94 -21.74 -5.35
N HIS A 670 0.89 -21.70 -4.52
CA HIS A 670 0.94 -21.15 -3.18
C HIS A 670 0.06 -21.96 -2.21
N LYS A 671 0.23 -21.77 -0.89
CA LYS A 671 -0.63 -22.39 0.16
C LYS A 671 -2.11 -22.09 -0.04
N LEU A 672 -2.95 -23.10 0.17
CA LEU A 672 -4.40 -23.05 0.02
C LEU A 672 -5.10 -23.18 1.38
N LYS A 673 -6.23 -22.52 1.53
CA LYS A 673 -7.15 -22.68 2.66
C LYS A 673 -8.57 -22.84 2.14
N MET A 674 -9.34 -23.68 2.81
CA MET A 674 -10.77 -23.79 2.54
C MET A 674 -11.58 -23.55 3.81
N ALA A 675 -12.88 -23.34 3.66
CA ALA A 675 -13.80 -23.39 4.78
C ALA A 675 -15.22 -23.76 4.35
N VAL A 676 -15.94 -24.41 5.26
CA VAL A 676 -17.32 -24.87 5.07
C VAL A 676 -18.18 -24.29 6.19
N SER A 677 -19.19 -23.50 5.83
CA SER A 677 -20.19 -22.98 6.76
C SER A 677 -21.52 -23.66 6.55
N GLY A 678 -22.12 -24.18 7.64
CA GLY A 678 -23.43 -24.84 7.59
C GLY A 678 -24.60 -23.88 7.42
N CYS A 679 -24.39 -22.56 7.31
CA CYS A 679 -25.41 -21.58 6.95
C CYS A 679 -24.79 -20.22 6.54
N THR A 680 -25.63 -19.30 6.09
CA THR A 680 -25.26 -17.95 5.63
C THR A 680 -24.67 -17.03 6.70
N ARG A 681 -24.72 -17.42 7.99
CA ARG A 681 -24.04 -16.69 9.07
C ARG A 681 -22.51 -16.82 9.04
N GLU A 682 -21.99 -17.72 8.22
CA GLU A 682 -20.58 -17.81 7.83
C GLU A 682 -19.59 -17.87 9.01
N CYS A 683 -19.91 -18.62 10.07
CA CYS A 683 -19.02 -18.72 11.24
C CYS A 683 -17.64 -19.33 10.91
N ALA A 684 -17.51 -20.03 9.77
CA ALA A 684 -16.23 -20.54 9.27
C ALA A 684 -15.46 -19.54 8.39
N GLU A 685 -15.97 -18.31 8.19
CA GLU A 685 -15.35 -17.29 7.33
C GLU A 685 -15.04 -17.82 5.91
N ALA A 686 -15.99 -18.57 5.33
CA ALA A 686 -15.86 -19.23 4.03
C ALA A 686 -15.41 -18.27 2.91
N GLN A 687 -15.93 -17.05 2.90
CA GLN A 687 -15.61 -16.05 1.89
C GLN A 687 -14.20 -15.45 2.08
N SER A 688 -13.50 -15.72 3.18
CA SER A 688 -12.11 -15.26 3.36
C SER A 688 -11.06 -16.26 2.85
N LYS A 689 -11.48 -17.42 2.34
CA LYS A 689 -10.60 -18.54 1.97
C LYS A 689 -10.47 -18.68 0.45
N ASP A 690 -9.47 -19.44 0.01
CA ASP A 690 -9.24 -19.71 -1.42
C ASP A 690 -10.45 -20.44 -2.04
N VAL A 691 -11.08 -21.34 -1.26
CA VAL A 691 -12.39 -21.94 -1.55
C VAL A 691 -13.29 -21.86 -0.32
N GLY A 692 -14.46 -21.27 -0.47
CA GLY A 692 -15.50 -21.17 0.54
C GLY A 692 -16.74 -21.95 0.13
N VAL A 693 -17.31 -22.71 1.06
CA VAL A 693 -18.56 -23.44 0.84
C VAL A 693 -19.56 -22.99 1.90
N ILE A 694 -20.77 -22.61 1.47
CA ILE A 694 -21.85 -22.16 2.37
C ILE A 694 -23.12 -22.95 2.05
N ALA A 695 -23.71 -23.58 3.06
CA ALA A 695 -24.95 -24.33 2.91
C ALA A 695 -26.14 -23.41 2.62
N THR A 696 -27.03 -23.88 1.75
CA THR A 696 -28.36 -23.31 1.45
C THR A 696 -29.41 -24.39 1.65
N GLU A 697 -30.69 -24.01 1.64
CA GLU A 697 -31.81 -24.99 1.73
C GLU A 697 -31.86 -25.96 0.54
N LYS A 698 -31.14 -25.66 -0.55
CA LYS A 698 -31.15 -26.44 -1.79
C LYS A 698 -29.84 -27.19 -2.06
N GLY A 699 -28.81 -26.98 -1.25
CA GLY A 699 -27.48 -27.56 -1.44
C GLY A 699 -26.37 -26.62 -0.97
N TRP A 700 -25.37 -26.38 -1.83
CA TRP A 700 -24.17 -25.64 -1.48
C TRP A 700 -23.87 -24.50 -2.45
N ASN A 701 -23.56 -23.33 -1.90
CA ASN A 701 -22.94 -22.23 -2.64
C ASN A 701 -21.42 -22.36 -2.59
N LEU A 702 -20.78 -22.32 -3.76
CA LEU A 702 -19.33 -22.39 -3.93
C LEU A 702 -18.77 -20.99 -4.23
N TYR A 703 -17.86 -20.54 -3.37
CA TYR A 703 -17.13 -19.29 -3.50
C TYR A 703 -15.64 -19.57 -3.73
N VAL A 704 -14.98 -18.77 -4.57
CA VAL A 704 -13.56 -18.98 -4.92
C VAL A 704 -12.74 -17.69 -4.90
N CYS A 705 -11.42 -17.86 -4.80
CA CYS A 705 -10.40 -16.82 -4.92
C CYS A 705 -10.32 -15.83 -3.73
N GLY A 706 -10.86 -16.15 -2.56
CA GLY A 706 -10.73 -15.30 -1.36
C GLY A 706 -9.31 -15.27 -0.78
N ASN A 707 -9.05 -14.30 0.10
CA ASN A 707 -7.75 -14.13 0.74
C ASN A 707 -7.85 -13.45 2.12
N GLY A 708 -7.33 -14.09 3.17
CA GLY A 708 -7.12 -13.48 4.50
C GLY A 708 -5.67 -13.02 4.76
N GLY A 709 -4.99 -12.47 3.75
CA GLY A 709 -3.57 -12.05 3.81
C GLY A 709 -3.36 -10.53 3.88
N MET A 710 -2.19 -10.03 3.44
CA MET A 710 -1.83 -8.59 3.46
C MET A 710 -2.86 -7.68 2.76
N LYS A 711 -3.53 -8.21 1.73
CA LYS A 711 -4.68 -7.57 1.07
C LYS A 711 -5.89 -8.50 1.19
N PRO A 712 -6.70 -8.34 2.26
CA PRO A 712 -7.89 -9.15 2.42
C PRO A 712 -8.84 -8.98 1.23
N ARG A 713 -9.44 -10.08 0.79
CA ARG A 713 -10.38 -10.10 -0.34
C ARG A 713 -11.43 -11.17 -0.08
N HIS A 714 -12.71 -10.82 -0.23
CA HIS A 714 -13.79 -11.81 -0.21
C HIS A 714 -13.76 -12.68 -1.47
N ALA A 715 -14.02 -13.97 -1.33
CA ALA A 715 -14.22 -14.92 -2.40
C ALA A 715 -15.49 -14.55 -3.18
N GLU A 716 -15.50 -14.87 -4.46
CA GLU A 716 -16.61 -14.56 -5.35
C GLU A 716 -17.42 -15.83 -5.65
N LEU A 717 -18.73 -15.67 -5.78
CA LEU A 717 -19.66 -16.77 -6.01
C LEU A 717 -19.43 -17.37 -7.41
N LEU A 718 -19.01 -18.64 -7.44
CA LEU A 718 -18.79 -19.40 -8.67
C LEU A 718 -20.10 -20.08 -9.13
N ALA A 719 -20.79 -20.76 -8.22
CA ALA A 719 -22.04 -21.44 -8.49
C ALA A 719 -22.86 -21.62 -7.20
N SER A 720 -24.18 -21.73 -7.35
CA SER A 720 -25.14 -21.80 -6.24
C SER A 720 -25.93 -23.11 -6.25
N ASP A 721 -26.47 -23.48 -5.10
CA ASP A 721 -27.42 -24.59 -4.93
C ASP A 721 -26.93 -25.92 -5.52
N LEU A 722 -25.63 -26.20 -5.34
CA LEU A 722 -24.99 -27.42 -5.84
C LEU A 722 -25.28 -28.62 -4.95
N ASP A 723 -25.50 -29.79 -5.56
CA ASP A 723 -25.35 -31.06 -4.85
C ASP A 723 -23.87 -31.34 -4.55
N THR A 724 -23.61 -32.19 -3.55
CA THR A 724 -22.24 -32.49 -3.09
C THR A 724 -21.36 -33.07 -4.20
N GLN A 725 -21.90 -33.89 -5.11
CA GLN A 725 -21.11 -34.49 -6.19
C GLN A 725 -20.65 -33.44 -7.20
N THR A 726 -21.54 -32.53 -7.59
CA THR A 726 -21.22 -31.42 -8.50
C THR A 726 -20.27 -30.42 -7.84
N LEU A 727 -20.47 -30.11 -6.54
CA LEU A 727 -19.56 -29.27 -5.75
C LEU A 727 -18.12 -29.79 -5.82
N ILE A 728 -17.92 -31.08 -5.55
CA ILE A 728 -16.58 -31.71 -5.57
C ILE A 728 -15.95 -31.61 -6.96
N LYS A 729 -16.70 -31.88 -8.03
CA LYS A 729 -16.20 -31.74 -9.41
C LYS A 729 -15.72 -30.32 -9.70
N TYR A 730 -16.48 -29.30 -9.30
CA TYR A 730 -16.09 -27.91 -9.53
C TYR A 730 -14.86 -27.51 -8.71
N ILE A 731 -14.71 -28.00 -7.48
CA ILE A 731 -13.50 -27.77 -6.67
C ILE A 731 -12.29 -28.47 -7.31
N ASP A 732 -12.44 -29.72 -7.77
CA ASP A 732 -11.39 -30.47 -8.46
C ASP A 732 -10.88 -29.70 -9.69
N ARG A 733 -11.81 -29.26 -10.55
CA ARG A 733 -11.52 -28.47 -11.75
C ARG A 733 -10.86 -27.15 -11.41
N PHE A 734 -11.41 -26.40 -10.44
CA PHE A 734 -10.86 -25.12 -10.00
C PHE A 734 -9.42 -25.25 -9.53
N PHE A 735 -9.13 -26.20 -8.63
CA PHE A 735 -7.78 -26.37 -8.11
C PHE A 735 -6.81 -26.82 -9.20
N MET A 736 -7.18 -27.78 -10.05
CA MET A 736 -6.28 -28.24 -11.12
C MET A 736 -6.05 -27.17 -12.18
N PHE A 737 -7.06 -26.37 -12.50
CA PHE A 737 -6.91 -25.23 -13.41
C PHE A 737 -6.00 -24.15 -12.83
N TYR A 738 -6.16 -23.81 -11.55
CA TYR A 738 -5.25 -22.90 -10.83
C TYR A 738 -3.82 -23.45 -10.77
N VAL A 739 -3.63 -24.72 -10.41
CA VAL A 739 -2.31 -25.37 -10.35
C VAL A 739 -1.59 -25.33 -11.70
N GLN A 740 -2.34 -25.50 -12.79
CA GLN A 740 -1.83 -25.49 -14.16
C GLN A 740 -1.46 -24.08 -14.64
N THR A 741 -2.26 -23.06 -14.33
CA THR A 741 -2.19 -21.75 -15.00
C THR A 741 -1.60 -20.63 -14.15
N ALA A 742 -1.60 -20.76 -12.83
CA ALA A 742 -1.08 -19.71 -11.97
C ALA A 742 0.45 -19.63 -11.99
N ASP A 743 0.96 -18.44 -11.71
CA ASP A 743 2.39 -18.16 -11.66
C ASP A 743 3.01 -18.57 -10.29
N ARG A 744 4.33 -18.54 -10.21
CA ARG A 744 5.11 -18.91 -9.02
C ARG A 744 4.70 -18.06 -7.81
N LEU A 745 4.40 -18.73 -6.69
CA LEU A 745 3.99 -18.09 -5.44
C LEU A 745 2.75 -17.18 -5.57
N GLN A 746 1.96 -17.31 -6.64
CA GLN A 746 0.78 -16.50 -6.87
C GLN A 746 -0.41 -17.03 -6.07
N ARG A 747 -1.13 -16.17 -5.33
CA ARG A 747 -2.38 -16.52 -4.63
C ARG A 747 -3.54 -16.62 -5.62
N THR A 748 -4.55 -17.45 -5.31
CA THR A 748 -5.78 -17.59 -6.11
C THR A 748 -6.48 -16.25 -6.39
N SER A 749 -6.58 -15.38 -5.38
CA SER A 749 -7.06 -13.98 -5.53
C SER A 749 -6.35 -13.19 -6.62
N VAL A 750 -5.01 -13.15 -6.58
CA VAL A 750 -4.19 -12.38 -7.53
C VAL A 750 -4.20 -13.04 -8.91
N TRP A 751 -4.22 -14.37 -8.95
CA TRP A 751 -4.38 -15.13 -10.19
C TRP A 751 -5.69 -14.78 -10.89
N ARG A 752 -6.80 -14.73 -10.14
CA ARG A 752 -8.10 -14.26 -10.63
C ARG A 752 -8.02 -12.82 -11.14
N ASP A 753 -7.41 -11.91 -10.39
CA ASP A 753 -7.32 -10.48 -10.76
C ASP A 753 -6.56 -10.24 -12.07
N ASN A 754 -5.60 -11.12 -12.38
CA ASN A 754 -4.78 -11.04 -13.59
C ASN A 754 -5.36 -11.84 -14.78
N MET A 755 -6.44 -12.59 -14.58
CA MET A 755 -7.06 -13.42 -15.60
C MET A 755 -7.91 -12.57 -16.55
N GLU A 756 -7.64 -12.66 -17.85
CA GLU A 756 -8.48 -12.04 -18.87
C GLU A 756 -9.88 -12.67 -18.85
N GLY A 757 -10.94 -11.85 -18.84
CA GLY A 757 -12.31 -12.31 -18.61
C GLY A 757 -12.67 -12.63 -17.15
N GLY A 758 -11.71 -12.57 -16.23
CA GLY A 758 -11.93 -12.62 -14.78
C GLY A 758 -12.74 -13.84 -14.31
N LEU A 759 -13.73 -13.60 -13.43
CA LEU A 759 -14.56 -14.68 -12.86
C LEU A 759 -15.45 -15.34 -13.91
N ASP A 760 -15.94 -14.59 -14.91
CA ASP A 760 -16.86 -15.14 -15.91
C ASP A 760 -16.14 -16.16 -16.79
N TYR A 761 -14.91 -15.86 -17.21
CA TYR A 761 -14.08 -16.84 -17.91
C TYR A 761 -13.80 -18.07 -17.03
N LEU A 762 -13.50 -17.87 -15.74
CA LEU A 762 -13.30 -18.99 -14.82
C LEU A 762 -14.55 -19.87 -14.69
N LYS A 763 -15.75 -19.27 -14.66
CA LYS A 763 -17.03 -20.00 -14.67
C LYS A 763 -17.20 -20.77 -15.97
N ASP A 764 -16.91 -20.16 -17.11
CA ASP A 764 -17.01 -20.83 -18.41
C ASP A 764 -16.11 -22.07 -18.49
N VAL A 765 -14.88 -22.00 -17.97
CA VAL A 765 -13.96 -23.13 -17.96
C VAL A 765 -14.36 -24.21 -16.94
N VAL A 766 -14.68 -23.81 -15.70
CA VAL A 766 -14.91 -24.77 -14.59
C VAL A 766 -16.32 -25.38 -14.63
N VAL A 767 -17.33 -24.56 -14.92
CA VAL A 767 -18.75 -24.95 -14.89
C VAL A 767 -19.21 -25.41 -16.27
N HIS A 768 -18.94 -24.61 -17.31
CA HIS A 768 -19.45 -24.88 -18.66
C HIS A 768 -18.50 -25.69 -19.54
N ASP A 769 -17.31 -26.03 -19.03
CA ASP A 769 -16.28 -26.81 -19.74
C ASP A 769 -15.97 -26.26 -21.14
N SER A 770 -15.88 -24.93 -21.26
CA SER A 770 -15.68 -24.25 -22.56
C SER A 770 -14.41 -24.68 -23.31
N LEU A 771 -13.43 -25.24 -22.59
CA LEU A 771 -12.17 -25.74 -23.14
C LEU A 771 -12.13 -27.27 -23.32
N GLY A 772 -13.17 -28.01 -22.91
CA GLY A 772 -13.19 -29.47 -22.94
C GLY A 772 -12.13 -30.13 -22.03
N LEU A 773 -11.76 -29.47 -20.93
CA LEU A 773 -10.70 -29.92 -20.00
C LEU A 773 -11.25 -30.61 -18.75
N ALA A 774 -12.55 -30.52 -18.46
CA ALA A 774 -13.14 -30.98 -17.20
C ALA A 774 -12.75 -32.42 -16.83
N ALA A 775 -12.94 -33.37 -17.74
CA ALA A 775 -12.62 -34.78 -17.49
C ALA A 775 -11.13 -35.02 -17.23
N GLU A 776 -10.25 -34.25 -17.88
CA GLU A 776 -8.81 -34.33 -17.68
C GLU A 776 -8.41 -33.75 -16.30
N LEU A 777 -8.96 -32.60 -15.92
CA LEU A 777 -8.72 -31.99 -14.61
C LEU A 777 -9.22 -32.89 -13.47
N GLU A 778 -10.39 -33.50 -13.60
CA GLU A 778 -10.94 -34.45 -12.62
C GLU A 778 -10.07 -35.71 -12.49
N ARG A 779 -9.55 -36.25 -13.61
CA ARG A 779 -8.65 -37.42 -13.60
C ARG A 779 -7.33 -37.09 -12.91
N ARG A 780 -6.79 -35.89 -13.13
CA ARG A 780 -5.56 -35.40 -12.48
C ARG A 780 -5.73 -35.27 -10.98
N MET A 781 -6.83 -34.68 -10.54
CA MET A 781 -7.14 -34.61 -9.11
C MET A 781 -7.28 -36.02 -8.52
N SER A 782 -7.99 -36.92 -9.21
CA SER A 782 -8.16 -38.31 -8.76
C SER A 782 -6.82 -39.04 -8.61
N TYR A 783 -5.85 -38.77 -9.48
CA TYR A 783 -4.49 -39.32 -9.35
C TYR A 783 -3.79 -38.80 -8.09
N VAL A 784 -3.82 -37.49 -7.82
CA VAL A 784 -3.21 -36.90 -6.62
C VAL A 784 -3.87 -37.47 -5.35
N VAL A 785 -5.19 -37.55 -5.32
CA VAL A 785 -5.95 -38.14 -4.21
C VAL A 785 -5.56 -39.61 -4.01
N GLY A 786 -5.49 -40.38 -5.08
CA GLY A 786 -5.21 -41.82 -5.05
C GLY A 786 -3.75 -42.19 -4.75
N THR A 787 -2.82 -41.23 -4.83
CA THR A 787 -1.39 -41.43 -4.59
C THR A 787 -0.89 -40.75 -3.32
N TYR A 788 -1.78 -40.15 -2.52
CA TYR A 788 -1.41 -39.50 -1.28
C TYR A 788 -0.69 -40.45 -0.32
N GLN A 789 0.38 -39.94 0.27
CA GLN A 789 1.10 -40.56 1.38
C GLN A 789 1.43 -39.48 2.42
N ASP A 790 1.43 -39.84 3.70
CA ASP A 790 1.81 -38.92 4.77
C ASP A 790 3.34 -38.80 4.84
N GLU A 791 3.86 -37.62 4.48
CA GLU A 791 5.29 -37.34 4.37
C GLU A 791 6.05 -37.59 5.68
N TRP A 792 5.43 -37.29 6.83
CA TRP A 792 6.05 -37.51 8.13
C TRP A 792 6.07 -38.98 8.53
N ARG A 793 5.02 -39.74 8.20
CA ARG A 793 5.03 -41.19 8.36
C ARG A 793 6.16 -41.82 7.55
N THR A 794 6.27 -41.48 6.27
CA THR A 794 7.36 -41.95 5.41
C THR A 794 8.72 -41.55 5.98
N ALA A 795 8.88 -40.31 6.45
CA ALA A 795 10.15 -39.83 7.01
C ALA A 795 10.55 -40.50 8.34
N VAL A 796 9.58 -40.90 9.16
CA VAL A 796 9.80 -41.59 10.45
C VAL A 796 10.11 -43.08 10.23
N GLU A 797 9.42 -43.72 9.28
CA GLU A 797 9.52 -45.15 9.00
C GLU A 797 10.72 -45.51 8.10
N ASP A 798 11.21 -44.58 7.26
CA ASP A 798 12.40 -44.77 6.42
C ASP A 798 13.70 -44.32 7.14
N PRO A 799 14.62 -45.26 7.48
CA PRO A 799 15.85 -44.92 8.17
C PRO A 799 16.78 -43.97 7.41
N GLU A 800 16.80 -43.99 6.08
CA GLU A 800 17.66 -43.11 5.28
C GLU A 800 17.12 -41.68 5.27
N VAL A 801 15.81 -41.52 5.25
CA VAL A 801 15.16 -40.20 5.35
C VAL A 801 15.30 -39.65 6.77
N ARG A 802 15.13 -40.49 7.79
CA ARG A 802 15.25 -40.10 9.21
C ARG A 802 16.62 -39.52 9.56
N LYS A 803 17.71 -40.04 8.97
CA LYS A 803 19.08 -39.54 9.17
C LYS A 803 19.29 -38.07 8.76
N ARG A 804 18.38 -37.51 7.95
CA ARG A 804 18.45 -36.12 7.49
C ARG A 804 18.13 -35.11 8.60
N PHE A 805 17.41 -35.54 9.63
CA PHE A 805 16.96 -34.70 10.73
C PHE A 805 17.98 -34.73 11.87
N VAL A 806 19.14 -34.14 11.63
CA VAL A 806 20.18 -33.91 12.65
C VAL A 806 20.60 -32.46 12.61
N THR A 807 20.88 -31.88 13.77
CA THR A 807 21.39 -30.50 13.89
C THR A 807 22.84 -30.42 13.40
N PHE A 808 23.66 -31.40 13.80
CA PHE A 808 25.09 -31.45 13.46
C PHE A 808 25.45 -32.83 12.92
N ILE A 809 25.90 -32.90 11.66
CA ILE A 809 26.18 -34.13 10.91
C ILE A 809 27.16 -35.07 11.64
N ASN A 810 28.13 -34.51 12.37
CA ASN A 810 29.20 -35.26 13.05
C ASN A 810 29.04 -35.33 14.58
N ALA A 811 27.91 -34.90 15.14
CA ALA A 811 27.71 -34.88 16.58
C ALA A 811 27.01 -36.16 17.08
N LYS A 812 27.37 -36.60 18.28
CA LYS A 812 26.65 -37.69 18.96
C LYS A 812 25.23 -37.25 19.32
N ALA A 813 24.35 -38.21 19.63
CA ALA A 813 22.95 -37.92 19.98
C ALA A 813 22.83 -36.90 21.13
N GLU A 814 23.71 -36.96 22.13
CA GLU A 814 23.70 -36.04 23.28
C GLU A 814 24.19 -34.62 22.94
N GLN A 815 24.70 -34.41 21.74
CA GLN A 815 25.30 -33.16 21.26
C GLN A 815 24.49 -32.53 20.12
N GLN A 816 23.29 -33.04 19.84
CA GLN A 816 22.41 -32.51 18.79
C GLN A 816 21.67 -31.23 19.20
N GLN A 817 21.70 -30.85 20.47
CA GLN A 817 21.05 -29.61 20.91
C GLN A 817 21.78 -28.38 20.36
N ASP A 818 21.07 -27.51 19.65
CA ASP A 818 21.59 -26.24 19.18
C ASP A 818 21.63 -25.22 20.34
N PRO A 819 22.82 -24.78 20.80
CA PRO A 819 22.94 -23.79 21.87
C PRO A 819 22.51 -22.37 21.47
N HIS A 820 22.34 -22.10 20.17
CA HIS A 820 21.89 -20.80 19.65
C HIS A 820 20.37 -20.62 19.75
N ILE A 821 19.61 -21.73 19.83
CA ILE A 821 18.16 -21.70 20.05
C ILE A 821 17.91 -21.51 21.55
N GLN A 822 17.66 -20.27 21.95
CA GLN A 822 17.48 -19.88 23.34
C GLN A 822 16.08 -19.32 23.60
N PHE A 823 15.45 -19.82 24.65
CA PHE A 823 14.12 -19.40 25.07
C PHE A 823 14.13 -18.61 26.39
N ALA A 824 13.11 -17.79 26.57
CA ALA A 824 12.72 -17.16 27.83
C ALA A 824 11.24 -17.47 28.10
N GLU A 825 10.85 -17.48 29.37
CA GLU A 825 9.46 -17.75 29.74
C GLU A 825 8.65 -16.45 29.82
N VAL A 826 7.52 -16.40 29.11
CA VAL A 826 6.57 -15.28 29.17
C VAL A 826 5.16 -15.81 29.06
N ARG A 827 4.29 -15.39 30.00
CA ARG A 827 2.89 -15.86 30.12
C ARG A 827 2.77 -17.39 30.31
N GLY A 828 3.70 -17.97 31.07
CA GLY A 828 3.70 -19.41 31.38
C GLY A 828 4.02 -20.32 30.20
N GLN A 829 4.63 -19.79 29.13
CA GLN A 829 5.11 -20.55 27.99
C GLN A 829 6.46 -20.01 27.51
N ILE A 830 7.20 -20.81 26.73
CA ILE A 830 8.45 -20.37 26.12
C ILE A 830 8.22 -19.34 25.00
N ARG A 831 9.18 -18.46 24.81
CA ARG A 831 9.34 -17.61 23.62
C ARG A 831 10.82 -17.48 23.26
N PRO A 832 11.17 -17.23 21.99
CA PRO A 832 12.55 -16.92 21.62
C PRO A 832 13.07 -15.72 22.41
N LYS A 833 14.33 -15.78 22.86
CA LYS A 833 15.02 -14.63 23.45
C LYS A 833 15.21 -13.53 22.41
N THR A 834 14.95 -12.29 22.81
CA THR A 834 15.27 -11.09 22.04
C THR A 834 16.79 -10.91 21.91
N GLU A 835 17.26 -10.10 20.97
CA GLU A 835 18.70 -9.81 20.81
C GLU A 835 19.34 -9.26 22.09
N ALA A 836 18.60 -8.50 22.90
CA ALA A 836 19.08 -7.97 24.17
C ALA A 836 19.24 -9.05 25.25
N GLU A 837 18.49 -10.14 25.16
CA GLU A 837 18.47 -11.24 26.16
C GLU A 837 19.40 -12.41 25.78
N ARG A 838 19.80 -12.49 24.51
CA ARG A 838 20.72 -13.51 24.02
C ARG A 838 22.11 -13.28 24.61
N ASP A 839 22.79 -14.37 24.93
CA ASP A 839 24.19 -14.32 25.38
C ASP A 839 25.07 -13.84 24.21
N ARG A 840 25.66 -12.64 24.35
CA ARG A 840 26.46 -11.96 23.32
C ARG A 840 27.85 -12.57 23.11
N SER A 841 28.21 -13.61 23.86
CA SER A 841 29.57 -14.17 23.83
C SER A 841 29.89 -15.01 22.60
N ARG A 842 28.96 -15.23 21.64
CA ARG A 842 29.18 -16.12 20.49
C ARG A 842 28.55 -15.61 19.19
N ILE A 843 29.27 -15.83 18.10
CA ILE A 843 28.96 -15.37 16.74
C ILE A 843 27.55 -15.85 16.32
N PRO A 844 26.69 -14.98 15.77
CA PRO A 844 25.38 -15.38 15.24
C PRO A 844 25.54 -16.36 14.08
N VAL A 845 24.79 -17.46 14.10
CA VAL A 845 24.65 -18.32 12.91
C VAL A 845 23.63 -17.66 11.99
N VAL A 846 24.18 -16.86 11.07
CA VAL A 846 23.74 -16.55 9.70
C VAL A 846 22.29 -16.08 9.50
N GLU A 847 22.16 -14.77 9.22
CA GLU A 847 21.15 -14.26 8.27
C GLU A 847 21.44 -14.88 6.89
N ALA A 848 20.58 -15.77 6.41
CA ALA A 848 20.49 -16.20 5.02
C ALA A 848 19.03 -16.11 4.56
#